data_AF-A0A4Y9UP31-F1
#
_entry.id   AF-A0A4Y9UP31-F1
#
_cell.length_a   1.000
_cell.length_b   1.000
_cell.length_c   1.000
_cell.angle_alpha   90.00
_cell.angle_beta   90.00
_cell.angle_gamma   90.00
#
_symmetry.space_group_name_H-M   'P 1'
#
loop_
_entity.id
_entity.type
_entity.pdbx_description
1 polymer ?
#
loop_
_entity_poly.entity_id
_entity_poly.type
_entity_poly.pdbx_seq_one_letter_code
_entity_poly.pdbx_strand_id
1 'polypeptide(L)'
;MRFIDGLIERRRKFIEGMDANKDEINLDIFEDFYPDRAHFVYELLQNAEDAGATAVTFTLMTDCLVCEHDGSRTFTEDDVSAITGINNSKKKTAQDRIGKFGVGFKSVFVYTQSPTVRSGEFSFRIVKLILPEPIAPDPSIGSLTRFHFPFDNPSKPPKEAYAEIAAGLNDLDETTLLFLTNLQAIKWRVGNGESGEVLRHMHTESHFEIIKQGGGRTTSSSHFLKFDQAVPDLGTQCVAVAFPLDFLAGVRQFEPSQPLAAQLKIVPATQGRVAVFFTAAKETSGLLFHLHGPFVPELSRASIKETAANEPLFQQLAGLCAQSLSKIRDLGLLTPEFLAVLPNPQDQIPPRYQLIRSAIIEEMKSRPLTPTHERDHAAANRLVQAKASLKSLLSKEDIEFLVEYEDDPPLWAVGVTQKNSRIDNFLDGLEIEEYGLDEFVETLGKRANTGWGYFAQQPDDEFMRWLGQRKAEWLQQFYALLHDETLESGIHRLKNMKIVRLHDGTFSVPANCFFANDHTGDDISTVDSRVYASGRSKSQQEKARKFLSDLGVRELGEAEEVELILKDRYTKEAIIPNDKTYLRDLKRFVALTEKQPETAKLFAPYFIFQGEDDDWHTPNGVYLDEPYKQTDLSAYYTSIGEDADCVALHARYKDCAISIKRIAAFAEAVGATVQLKIEQGYCRQNPEWAHLSSVGGDRHTSPIDRDYYIPHIQKLLKTPSLELSRLIWRTITSLPAESNYWKAAYRRNLSGGTNTAASRLVHELRVAKWVPQGNGAFVGPGAASRELLPEGFPFDSGNKGISAIEFGYDAYHRTAEEDRKDNLAKRAGFADAAELERAKRFAALPVEEQEQFFAERDHAARAAIPDRGVANPQVRTRNVIEEAMNAPDKESEIRDRSVSVGREEVKVEAEQYLRQHYRNPDGEMTCQVCKGPLPFKLDDGTEFFETVEFLPELRKRHFQNYLALCPNHSAMYRHANGSKAIICDMVETLTGNELDVVLAQRDVTIYLSKIHLLDIKAVLEAEATLPPDAEDENAA
;
A
#
# COMPACT_ATOMS: atom_id res chain seq x y z
N MET A 1 30.67 64.98 -75.53
CA MET A 1 31.74 64.39 -76.39
C MET A 1 33.04 64.11 -75.64
N ARG A 2 33.70 65.08 -74.97
CA ARG A 2 35.03 64.86 -74.33
C ARG A 2 35.10 63.70 -73.32
N PHE A 3 34.05 63.43 -72.54
CA PHE A 3 34.03 62.33 -71.57
C PHE A 3 34.00 60.94 -72.22
N ILE A 4 33.04 60.69 -73.13
CA ILE A 4 32.84 59.36 -73.72
C ILE A 4 34.05 58.93 -74.55
N ASP A 5 34.66 59.87 -75.29
CA ASP A 5 35.88 59.61 -76.06
C ASP A 5 37.04 59.20 -75.14
N GLY A 6 37.19 59.87 -73.99
CA GLY A 6 38.18 59.51 -72.97
C GLY A 6 37.90 58.18 -72.28
N LEU A 7 36.63 57.83 -72.06
CA LEU A 7 36.23 56.53 -71.53
C LEU A 7 36.51 55.40 -72.53
N ILE A 8 36.17 55.59 -73.81
CA ILE A 8 36.46 54.66 -74.91
C ILE A 8 37.94 54.34 -74.96
N GLU A 9 38.80 55.37 -74.95
CA GLU A 9 40.24 55.17 -75.02
C GLU A 9 40.79 54.37 -73.82
N ARG A 10 40.29 54.65 -72.60
CA ARG A 10 40.65 53.88 -71.40
C ARG A 10 40.20 52.43 -71.50
N ARG A 11 38.96 52.16 -71.96
CA ARG A 11 38.42 50.81 -72.10
C ARG A 11 39.10 50.03 -73.23
N ARG A 12 39.45 50.68 -74.34
CA ARG A 12 40.20 50.07 -75.44
C ARG A 12 41.57 49.61 -74.98
N LYS A 13 42.34 50.46 -74.28
CA LYS A 13 43.63 50.08 -73.68
C LYS A 13 43.51 48.92 -72.70
N PHE A 14 42.42 48.87 -71.93
CA PHE A 14 42.16 47.78 -71.01
C PHE A 14 41.89 46.46 -71.75
N ILE A 15 41.05 46.49 -72.79
CA ILE A 15 40.78 45.31 -73.65
C ILE A 15 42.04 44.84 -74.35
N GLU A 16 42.82 45.75 -74.96
CA GLU A 16 44.09 45.40 -75.62
C GLU A 16 45.08 44.76 -74.64
N GLY A 17 45.13 45.27 -73.40
CA GLY A 17 45.91 44.66 -72.31
C GLY A 17 45.41 43.28 -71.90
N MET A 18 44.09 43.05 -71.89
CA MET A 18 43.52 41.72 -71.62
C MET A 18 43.80 40.74 -72.76
N ASP A 19 43.56 41.15 -74.01
CA ASP A 19 43.78 40.34 -75.21
C ASP A 19 45.26 39.94 -75.37
N ALA A 20 46.19 40.82 -74.95
CA ALA A 20 47.63 40.55 -74.94
C ALA A 20 48.04 39.48 -73.91
N ASN A 21 47.25 39.29 -72.84
CA ASN A 21 47.53 38.37 -71.74
C ASN A 21 46.63 37.13 -71.77
N LYS A 22 46.27 36.65 -72.98
CA LYS A 22 45.41 35.47 -73.26
C LYS A 22 45.25 34.53 -72.07
N ASP A 23 44.02 34.43 -71.55
CA ASP A 23 43.56 33.45 -70.56
C ASP A 23 43.90 33.70 -69.06
N GLU A 24 44.45 34.84 -68.66
CA GLU A 24 44.66 35.15 -67.23
C GLU A 24 43.39 35.65 -66.47
N ILE A 25 42.37 36.14 -67.20
CA ILE A 25 41.11 36.64 -66.62
C ILE A 25 39.95 35.96 -67.35
N ASN A 26 39.28 35.03 -66.67
CA ASN A 26 38.07 34.40 -67.17
C ASN A 26 36.88 35.36 -67.02
N LEU A 27 36.33 35.83 -68.14
CA LEU A 27 35.13 36.66 -68.20
C LEU A 27 33.83 35.82 -68.25
N ASP A 28 33.93 34.50 -68.45
CA ASP A 28 32.78 33.57 -68.48
C ASP A 28 32.15 33.37 -67.08
N ILE A 29 32.80 33.89 -66.03
CA ILE A 29 32.29 33.85 -64.65
C ILE A 29 30.88 34.46 -64.51
N PHE A 30 30.49 35.39 -65.39
CA PHE A 30 29.18 36.04 -65.33
C PHE A 30 28.02 35.13 -65.73
N GLU A 31 28.27 34.05 -66.48
CA GLU A 31 27.27 33.03 -66.82
C GLU A 31 26.99 32.11 -65.61
N ASP A 32 27.99 31.86 -64.76
CA ASP A 32 27.89 30.96 -63.60
C ASP A 32 27.27 31.61 -62.34
N PHE A 33 27.18 32.95 -62.26
CA PHE A 33 26.70 33.65 -61.05
C PHE A 33 25.18 33.73 -60.90
N TYR A 34 24.42 33.56 -61.98
CA TYR A 34 22.95 33.74 -61.98
C TYR A 34 22.27 32.47 -62.51
N PRO A 35 21.98 31.48 -61.66
CA PRO A 35 21.33 30.23 -62.06
C PRO A 35 19.85 30.41 -62.44
N ASP A 36 19.24 31.56 -62.11
CA ASP A 36 17.84 31.86 -62.36
C ASP A 36 17.64 32.54 -63.72
N ARG A 37 16.69 32.00 -64.49
CA ARG A 37 16.29 32.46 -65.83
C ARG A 37 15.87 33.94 -65.79
N ALA A 38 16.42 34.76 -66.68
CA ALA A 38 16.08 36.18 -66.85
C ALA A 38 16.23 37.09 -65.61
N HIS A 39 17.12 36.76 -64.66
CA HIS A 39 17.36 37.56 -63.44
C HIS A 39 17.67 39.05 -63.70
N PHE A 40 18.26 39.37 -64.85
CA PHE A 40 18.54 40.75 -65.27
C PHE A 40 17.30 41.66 -65.30
N VAL A 41 16.09 41.10 -65.42
CA VAL A 41 14.83 41.86 -65.34
C VAL A 41 14.74 42.62 -64.01
N TYR A 42 15.07 41.98 -62.89
CA TYR A 42 15.07 42.61 -61.57
C TYR A 42 16.15 43.69 -61.43
N GLU A 43 17.29 43.52 -62.10
CA GLU A 43 18.34 44.56 -62.15
C GLU A 43 17.87 45.80 -62.95
N LEU A 44 17.09 45.60 -64.03
CA LEU A 44 16.49 46.71 -64.77
C LEU A 44 15.39 47.42 -63.97
N LEU A 45 14.59 46.66 -63.22
CA LEU A 45 13.60 47.24 -62.30
C LEU A 45 14.29 48.03 -61.17
N GLN A 46 15.38 47.51 -60.61
CA GLN A 46 16.19 48.23 -59.63
C GLN A 46 16.75 49.53 -60.22
N ASN A 47 17.33 49.48 -61.42
CA ASN A 47 17.82 50.69 -62.11
C ASN A 47 16.71 51.73 -62.31
N ALA A 48 15.50 51.30 -62.65
CA ALA A 48 14.36 52.19 -62.80
C ALA A 48 13.91 52.78 -61.45
N GLU A 49 13.85 51.96 -60.39
CA GLU A 49 13.55 52.38 -59.02
C GLU A 49 14.56 53.45 -58.53
N ASP A 50 15.85 53.22 -58.74
CA ASP A 50 16.95 54.13 -58.37
C ASP A 50 16.98 55.40 -59.24
N ALA A 51 16.38 55.37 -60.42
CA ALA A 51 16.16 56.54 -61.26
C ALA A 51 14.90 57.35 -60.88
N GLY A 52 14.13 56.87 -59.90
CA GLY A 52 12.86 57.46 -59.47
C GLY A 52 11.73 57.23 -60.47
N ALA A 53 11.76 56.13 -61.21
CA ALA A 53 10.68 55.76 -62.13
C ALA A 53 9.41 55.37 -61.38
N THR A 54 8.26 55.67 -61.96
CA THR A 54 6.95 55.20 -61.48
C THR A 54 6.45 54.02 -62.30
N ALA A 55 6.89 53.88 -63.55
CA ALA A 55 6.51 52.78 -64.43
C ALA A 55 7.69 52.26 -65.27
N VAL A 56 7.72 50.94 -65.47
CA VAL A 56 8.60 50.24 -66.42
C VAL A 56 7.77 49.47 -67.44
N THR A 57 8.18 49.50 -68.71
CA THR A 57 7.57 48.73 -69.79
C THR A 57 8.60 47.84 -70.48
N PHE A 58 8.34 46.53 -70.51
CA PHE A 58 9.10 45.54 -71.27
C PHE A 58 8.37 45.18 -72.57
N THR A 59 9.03 45.31 -73.72
CA THR A 59 8.51 44.85 -75.02
C THR A 59 9.43 43.76 -75.55
N LEU A 60 8.97 42.52 -75.47
CA LEU A 60 9.68 41.33 -75.93
C LEU A 60 9.24 40.96 -77.35
N MET A 61 10.17 41.02 -78.29
CA MET A 61 10.02 40.58 -79.68
C MET A 61 10.86 39.31 -79.91
N THR A 62 10.63 38.62 -81.04
CA THR A 62 11.30 37.33 -81.32
C THR A 62 12.83 37.42 -81.41
N ASP A 63 13.36 38.61 -81.66
CA ASP A 63 14.77 38.90 -81.92
C ASP A 63 15.37 39.92 -80.95
N CYS A 64 14.59 40.51 -80.04
CA CYS A 64 15.10 41.49 -79.08
C CYS A 64 14.16 41.72 -77.88
N LEU A 65 14.71 42.31 -76.82
CA LEU A 65 13.96 42.88 -75.70
C LEU A 65 14.20 44.39 -75.61
N VAL A 66 13.14 45.16 -75.46
CA VAL A 66 13.19 46.60 -75.15
C VAL A 66 12.67 46.82 -73.74
N CYS A 67 13.39 47.57 -72.91
CA CYS A 67 12.96 48.01 -71.58
C CYS A 67 12.97 49.53 -71.53
N GLU A 68 11.85 50.12 -71.12
CA GLU A 68 11.67 51.57 -71.02
C GLU A 68 11.16 51.96 -69.64
N HIS A 69 11.67 53.05 -69.08
CA HIS A 69 11.13 53.60 -67.83
C HIS A 69 11.09 55.13 -67.85
N ASP A 70 10.20 55.67 -67.02
CA ASP A 70 9.84 57.10 -66.93
C ASP A 70 10.61 57.86 -65.82
N GLY A 71 11.72 57.30 -65.36
CA GLY A 71 12.53 57.88 -64.28
C GLY A 71 13.01 59.29 -64.60
N SER A 72 12.85 60.21 -63.64
CA SER A 72 13.25 61.61 -63.82
C SER A 72 14.76 61.83 -63.87
N ARG A 73 15.56 60.90 -63.32
CA ARG A 73 17.02 60.96 -63.35
C ARG A 73 17.54 60.31 -64.64
N THR A 74 18.13 61.10 -65.51
CA THR A 74 18.84 60.60 -66.70
C THR A 74 20.23 60.06 -66.34
N PHE A 75 20.82 59.26 -67.21
CA PHE A 75 22.20 58.78 -67.05
C PHE A 75 23.18 59.95 -66.89
N THR A 76 24.13 59.78 -65.98
CA THR A 76 25.27 60.68 -65.75
C THR A 76 26.57 60.04 -66.23
N GLU A 77 27.66 60.81 -66.28
CA GLU A 77 29.00 60.29 -66.60
C GLU A 77 29.42 59.13 -65.66
N ASP A 78 29.00 59.17 -64.39
CA ASP A 78 29.27 58.12 -63.42
C ASP A 78 28.48 56.84 -63.71
N ASP A 79 27.20 56.97 -64.11
CA ASP A 79 26.38 55.81 -64.51
C ASP A 79 26.95 55.12 -65.75
N VAL A 80 27.38 55.91 -66.74
CA VAL A 80 28.03 55.38 -67.96
C VAL A 80 29.36 54.70 -67.61
N SER A 81 30.15 55.26 -66.70
CA SER A 81 31.39 54.66 -66.22
C SER A 81 31.15 53.35 -65.46
N ALA A 82 30.08 53.29 -64.65
CA ALA A 82 29.72 52.15 -63.81
C ALA A 82 29.17 50.98 -64.64
N ILE A 83 28.20 51.23 -65.53
CA ILE A 83 27.58 50.19 -66.37
C ILE A 83 28.58 49.58 -67.36
N THR A 84 29.59 50.34 -67.77
CA THR A 84 30.71 49.89 -68.63
C THR A 84 31.94 49.42 -67.85
N GLY A 85 31.89 49.36 -66.51
CA GLY A 85 33.00 48.90 -65.68
C GLY A 85 33.12 47.38 -65.57
N ILE A 86 34.33 46.90 -65.23
CA ILE A 86 34.60 45.59 -64.62
C ILE A 86 35.16 45.90 -63.23
N ASN A 87 34.32 45.98 -62.21
CA ASN A 87 34.79 46.10 -60.85
C ASN A 87 34.95 44.70 -60.28
N ASN A 88 36.20 44.22 -60.22
CA ASN A 88 36.56 43.03 -59.46
C ASN A 88 36.90 43.48 -58.03
N SER A 89 36.01 43.20 -57.08
CA SER A 89 36.18 43.50 -55.67
C SER A 89 37.36 42.70 -55.07
N LYS A 90 38.58 43.23 -55.20
CA LYS A 90 39.78 42.76 -54.48
C LYS A 90 40.35 43.82 -53.52
N LYS A 91 39.49 44.66 -52.92
CA LYS A 91 39.85 45.48 -51.76
C LYS A 91 38.95 45.10 -50.58
N LYS A 92 39.54 44.39 -49.60
CA LYS A 92 38.90 43.88 -48.36
C LYS A 92 38.01 44.87 -47.61
N THR A 93 38.19 46.18 -47.82
CA THR A 93 37.46 47.26 -47.14
C THR A 93 36.20 47.74 -47.87
N ALA A 94 35.90 47.25 -49.07
CA ALA A 94 34.74 47.69 -49.86
C ALA A 94 33.62 46.64 -49.96
N GLN A 95 33.82 45.44 -49.40
CA GLN A 95 32.93 44.28 -49.57
C GLN A 95 31.61 44.38 -48.77
N ASP A 96 31.54 45.33 -47.83
CA ASP A 96 30.41 45.52 -46.91
C ASP A 96 29.66 46.85 -47.15
N ARG A 97 29.84 47.49 -48.31
CA ARG A 97 29.05 48.67 -48.69
C ARG A 97 27.84 48.25 -49.53
N ILE A 98 26.66 48.48 -48.97
CA ILE A 98 25.35 48.31 -49.58
C ILE A 98 25.30 49.14 -50.89
N GLY A 99 24.95 48.52 -52.02
CA GLY A 99 24.58 49.22 -53.26
C GLY A 99 25.71 49.77 -54.16
N LYS A 100 26.61 48.92 -54.69
CA LYS A 100 27.45 49.33 -55.84
C LYS A 100 27.14 48.55 -57.13
N PHE A 101 26.60 49.30 -58.09
CA PHE A 101 26.22 48.89 -59.44
C PHE A 101 27.38 48.37 -60.29
N GLY A 102 27.02 47.46 -61.21
CA GLY A 102 27.83 47.14 -62.39
C GLY A 102 27.97 45.66 -62.70
N VAL A 103 27.84 44.78 -61.71
CA VAL A 103 27.95 43.31 -61.90
C VAL A 103 26.61 42.70 -62.33
N GLY A 104 25.49 43.14 -61.74
CA GLY A 104 24.14 42.67 -62.06
C GLY A 104 23.74 42.90 -63.52
N PHE A 105 23.99 44.10 -64.06
CA PHE A 105 23.72 44.40 -65.46
C PHE A 105 24.48 43.49 -66.44
N LYS A 106 25.64 42.91 -66.07
CA LYS A 106 26.40 42.04 -66.99
C LYS A 106 25.67 40.74 -67.33
N SER A 107 24.66 40.35 -66.56
CA SER A 107 23.80 39.20 -66.87
C SER A 107 23.03 39.36 -68.20
N VAL A 108 22.84 40.59 -68.71
CA VAL A 108 22.22 40.80 -70.04
C VAL A 108 23.06 40.19 -71.16
N PHE A 109 24.38 40.03 -70.97
CA PHE A 109 25.27 39.54 -72.03
C PHE A 109 25.08 38.05 -72.35
N VAL A 110 24.37 37.30 -71.49
CA VAL A 110 23.88 35.96 -71.83
C VAL A 110 22.94 36.00 -73.04
N TYR A 111 22.21 37.10 -73.23
CA TYR A 111 21.22 37.25 -74.30
C TYR A 111 21.68 38.15 -75.45
N THR A 112 22.58 39.11 -75.20
CA THR A 112 23.00 40.13 -76.18
C THR A 112 24.51 40.39 -76.12
N GLN A 113 25.19 40.43 -77.27
CA GLN A 113 26.57 40.94 -77.37
C GLN A 113 26.64 42.47 -77.44
N SER A 114 25.53 43.12 -77.82
CA SER A 114 25.53 44.54 -78.14
C SER A 114 24.39 45.37 -77.50
N PRO A 115 24.21 45.31 -76.17
CA PRO A 115 23.16 46.07 -75.49
C PRO A 115 23.30 47.57 -75.73
N THR A 116 22.18 48.22 -75.99
CA THR A 116 22.09 49.64 -76.29
C THR A 116 21.36 50.39 -75.17
N VAL A 117 21.89 51.54 -74.77
CA VAL A 117 21.31 52.42 -73.75
C VAL A 117 21.09 53.80 -74.35
N ARG A 118 19.89 54.36 -74.17
CA ARG A 118 19.54 55.74 -74.50
C ARG A 118 18.88 56.40 -73.28
N SER A 119 19.48 57.45 -72.76
CA SER A 119 18.99 58.22 -71.60
C SER A 119 19.57 59.63 -71.61
N GLY A 120 18.71 60.65 -71.73
CA GLY A 120 19.13 62.04 -71.80
C GLY A 120 20.16 62.29 -72.92
N GLU A 121 21.32 62.85 -72.55
CA GLU A 121 22.40 63.15 -73.49
C GLU A 121 23.23 61.93 -73.92
N PHE A 122 23.05 60.78 -73.26
CA PHE A 122 23.84 59.58 -73.52
C PHE A 122 23.07 58.59 -74.38
N SER A 123 23.62 58.30 -75.56
CA SER A 123 23.18 57.22 -76.44
C SER A 123 24.40 56.43 -76.88
N PHE A 124 24.51 55.19 -76.39
CA PHE A 124 25.66 54.33 -76.67
C PHE A 124 25.26 52.86 -76.68
N ARG A 125 26.06 52.05 -77.36
CA ARG A 125 26.01 50.60 -77.36
C ARG A 125 27.24 50.07 -76.65
N ILE A 126 27.09 49.06 -75.81
CA ILE A 126 28.24 48.43 -75.15
C ILE A 126 28.65 47.22 -76.00
N VAL A 127 29.90 47.20 -76.46
CA VAL A 127 30.50 46.06 -77.15
C VAL A 127 31.66 45.50 -76.33
N LYS A 128 32.04 44.24 -76.56
CA LYS A 128 33.11 43.56 -75.82
C LYS A 128 32.96 43.72 -74.29
N LEU A 129 31.73 43.60 -73.78
CA LEU A 129 31.32 43.72 -72.36
C LEU A 129 31.49 45.10 -71.70
N ILE A 130 32.43 45.94 -72.15
CA ILE A 130 32.82 47.17 -71.45
C ILE A 130 33.08 48.40 -72.33
N LEU A 131 33.09 48.28 -73.65
CA LEU A 131 33.43 49.39 -74.53
C LEU A 131 32.16 50.14 -74.94
N PRO A 132 31.94 51.40 -74.50
CA PRO A 132 30.78 52.18 -74.92
C PRO A 132 31.04 52.84 -76.30
N GLU A 133 30.35 52.40 -77.33
CA GLU A 133 30.36 53.04 -78.65
C GLU A 133 29.18 54.01 -78.79
N PRO A 134 29.40 55.30 -79.11
CA PRO A 134 28.31 56.25 -79.32
C PRO A 134 27.42 55.82 -80.48
N ILE A 135 26.10 56.01 -80.33
CA ILE A 135 25.12 55.76 -81.38
C ILE A 135 24.22 56.99 -81.56
N ALA A 136 23.47 57.01 -82.66
CA ALA A 136 22.51 58.09 -82.91
C ALA A 136 21.45 58.16 -81.78
N PRO A 137 21.14 59.38 -81.29
CA PRO A 137 20.02 59.56 -80.37
C PRO A 137 18.71 59.19 -81.06
N ASP A 138 17.71 58.82 -80.27
CA ASP A 138 16.38 58.47 -80.76
C ASP A 138 15.35 59.45 -80.17
N PRO A 139 14.96 60.51 -80.91
CA PRO A 139 14.01 61.50 -80.41
C PRO A 139 12.63 60.92 -80.08
N SER A 140 12.29 59.73 -80.60
CA SER A 140 10.97 59.12 -80.38
C SER A 140 10.73 58.69 -78.93
N ILE A 141 11.79 58.56 -78.13
CA ILE A 141 11.70 58.12 -76.73
C ILE A 141 11.39 59.27 -75.76
N GLY A 142 11.44 60.52 -76.22
CA GLY A 142 11.24 61.68 -75.38
C GLY A 142 12.24 61.71 -74.20
N SER A 143 11.72 61.80 -72.98
CA SER A 143 12.51 61.79 -71.74
C SER A 143 12.73 60.41 -71.14
N LEU A 144 12.23 59.34 -71.79
CA LEU A 144 12.37 57.98 -71.27
C LEU A 144 13.83 57.52 -71.31
N THR A 145 14.17 56.61 -70.42
CA THR A 145 15.37 55.80 -70.56
C THR A 145 15.01 54.49 -71.23
N ARG A 146 15.69 54.17 -72.34
CA ARG A 146 15.47 52.96 -73.15
C ARG A 146 16.71 52.08 -73.16
N PHE A 147 16.53 50.83 -72.74
CA PHE A 147 17.46 49.74 -72.97
C PHE A 147 16.95 48.87 -74.13
N HIS A 148 17.85 48.52 -75.05
CA HIS A 148 17.53 47.65 -76.19
C HIS A 148 18.56 46.52 -76.27
N PHE A 149 18.07 45.28 -76.21
CA PHE A 149 18.85 44.06 -76.13
C PHE A 149 18.55 43.17 -77.35
N PRO A 150 19.32 43.26 -78.45
CA PRO A 150 19.19 42.33 -79.57
C PRO A 150 19.64 40.92 -79.16
N PHE A 151 18.95 39.87 -79.61
CA PHE A 151 19.33 38.48 -79.35
C PHE A 151 20.43 38.02 -80.32
N ASP A 152 21.57 38.69 -80.26
CA ASP A 152 22.73 38.51 -81.14
C ASP A 152 23.85 37.66 -80.50
N ASN A 153 23.64 37.07 -79.32
CA ASN A 153 24.60 36.14 -78.71
C ASN A 153 24.51 34.73 -79.35
N PRO A 154 25.55 34.24 -80.04
CA PRO A 154 25.56 32.91 -80.66
C PRO A 154 25.39 31.75 -79.67
N SER A 155 25.81 31.93 -78.41
CA SER A 155 25.68 30.91 -77.35
C SER A 155 24.24 30.75 -76.85
N LYS A 156 23.34 31.69 -77.18
CA LYS A 156 21.93 31.70 -76.74
C LYS A 156 21.01 32.01 -77.93
N PRO A 157 20.48 30.98 -78.61
CA PRO A 157 19.63 31.18 -79.79
C PRO A 157 18.41 32.09 -79.50
N PRO A 158 17.98 32.96 -80.44
CA PRO A 158 16.88 33.91 -80.20
C PRO A 158 15.59 33.29 -79.68
N LYS A 159 15.24 32.08 -80.16
CA LYS A 159 14.05 31.33 -79.71
C LYS A 159 14.13 30.95 -78.23
N GLU A 160 15.31 30.56 -77.75
CA GLU A 160 15.54 30.21 -76.35
C GLU A 160 15.57 31.46 -75.47
N ALA A 161 16.26 32.53 -75.90
CA ALA A 161 16.25 33.83 -75.24
C ALA A 161 14.81 34.36 -75.07
N TYR A 162 14.02 34.33 -76.14
CA TYR A 162 12.61 34.73 -76.14
C TYR A 162 11.79 33.91 -75.15
N ALA A 163 11.85 32.58 -75.21
CA ALA A 163 11.07 31.71 -74.33
C ALA A 163 11.42 31.91 -72.85
N GLU A 164 12.71 32.11 -72.55
CA GLU A 164 13.19 32.31 -71.19
C GLU A 164 12.77 33.65 -70.59
N ILE A 165 12.91 34.75 -71.36
CA ILE A 165 12.50 36.08 -70.92
C ILE A 165 10.97 36.16 -70.80
N ALA A 166 10.23 35.54 -71.73
CA ALA A 166 8.76 35.47 -71.64
C ALA A 166 8.30 34.77 -70.35
N ALA A 167 8.94 33.66 -69.98
CA ALA A 167 8.67 32.99 -68.72
C ALA A 167 8.98 33.89 -67.51
N GLY A 168 10.17 34.51 -67.48
CA GLY A 168 10.57 35.40 -66.39
C GLY A 168 9.66 36.62 -66.18
N LEU A 169 9.16 37.22 -67.27
CA LEU A 169 8.19 38.33 -67.20
C LEU A 169 6.81 37.86 -66.71
N ASN A 170 6.38 36.67 -67.12
CA ASN A 170 5.12 36.10 -66.65
C ASN A 170 5.18 35.62 -65.18
N ASP A 171 6.38 35.28 -64.69
CA ASP A 171 6.64 34.85 -63.31
C ASP A 171 6.68 36.01 -62.30
N LEU A 172 6.65 37.27 -62.75
CA LEU A 172 6.54 38.43 -61.86
C LEU A 172 5.28 38.29 -60.97
N ASP A 173 5.48 38.26 -59.66
CA ASP A 173 4.42 37.98 -58.70
C ASP A 173 3.98 39.22 -57.92
N GLU A 174 2.98 39.00 -57.06
CA GLU A 174 2.33 40.02 -56.23
C GLU A 174 3.24 40.64 -55.16
N THR A 175 4.45 40.12 -54.96
CA THR A 175 5.42 40.70 -54.01
C THR A 175 6.48 41.58 -54.70
N THR A 176 6.57 41.54 -56.03
CA THR A 176 7.57 42.28 -56.83
C THR A 176 7.61 43.77 -56.51
N LEU A 177 6.44 44.41 -56.40
CA LEU A 177 6.31 45.84 -56.14
C LEU A 177 6.16 46.20 -54.65
N LEU A 178 5.97 45.21 -53.76
CA LEU A 178 5.52 45.45 -52.38
C LEU A 178 6.49 46.32 -51.57
N PHE A 179 7.79 46.13 -51.76
CA PHE A 179 8.85 46.80 -51.01
C PHE A 179 9.58 47.90 -51.80
N LEU A 180 9.14 48.19 -53.02
CA LEU A 180 9.68 49.30 -53.79
C LEU A 180 9.08 50.63 -53.29
N THR A 181 9.84 51.70 -53.44
CA THR A 181 9.45 53.04 -52.97
C THR A 181 8.72 53.79 -54.08
N ASN A 182 9.33 53.87 -55.27
CA ASN A 182 8.89 54.72 -56.38
C ASN A 182 8.04 53.98 -57.42
N LEU A 183 8.43 52.76 -57.79
CA LEU A 183 7.75 52.00 -58.82
C LEU A 183 6.33 51.60 -58.39
N GLN A 184 5.38 51.92 -59.26
CA GLN A 184 3.95 51.66 -59.11
C GLN A 184 3.41 50.71 -60.17
N ALA A 185 4.06 50.61 -61.33
CA ALA A 185 3.61 49.76 -62.44
C ALA A 185 4.76 49.05 -63.16
N ILE A 186 4.60 47.76 -63.43
CA ILE A 186 5.44 46.97 -64.33
C ILE A 186 4.57 46.42 -65.44
N LYS A 187 4.81 46.86 -66.68
CA LYS A 187 4.06 46.46 -67.88
C LYS A 187 4.94 45.58 -68.75
N TRP A 188 4.37 44.56 -69.38
CA TRP A 188 5.06 43.81 -70.42
C TRP A 188 4.16 43.46 -71.60
N ARG A 189 4.78 43.33 -72.76
CA ARG A 189 4.18 42.85 -74.01
C ARG A 189 5.10 41.78 -74.63
N VAL A 190 4.53 40.63 -74.95
CA VAL A 190 5.20 39.46 -75.52
C VAL A 190 4.66 39.21 -76.93
N GLY A 191 5.50 39.44 -77.93
CA GLY A 191 5.12 39.36 -79.35
C GLY A 191 3.99 40.31 -79.71
N ASN A 192 3.02 39.81 -80.49
CA ASN A 192 1.88 40.58 -80.99
C ASN A 192 0.59 40.40 -80.17
N GLY A 193 0.61 39.68 -79.03
CA GLY A 193 -0.62 39.19 -78.40
C GLY A 193 -0.67 39.29 -76.88
N GLU A 194 0.30 38.72 -76.17
CA GLU A 194 0.21 38.62 -74.70
C GLU A 194 0.74 39.90 -74.05
N SER A 195 -0.07 40.50 -73.19
CA SER A 195 0.35 41.63 -72.36
C SER A 195 -0.11 41.41 -70.93
N GLY A 196 0.74 41.85 -70.01
CA GLY A 196 0.46 41.80 -68.59
C GLY A 196 0.95 43.06 -67.89
N GLU A 197 0.40 43.29 -66.72
CA GLU A 197 0.77 44.41 -65.87
C GLU A 197 0.68 44.00 -64.40
N VAL A 198 1.64 44.46 -63.59
CA VAL A 198 1.56 44.44 -62.13
C VAL A 198 1.48 45.88 -61.64
N LEU A 199 0.45 46.18 -60.86
CA LEU A 199 0.15 47.49 -60.29
C LEU A 199 0.28 47.45 -58.78
N ARG A 200 0.80 48.53 -58.19
CA ARG A 200 0.77 48.78 -56.75
C ARG A 200 -0.15 49.96 -56.47
N HIS A 201 -1.18 49.72 -55.68
CA HIS A 201 -2.08 50.73 -55.16
C HIS A 201 -1.85 50.92 -53.66
N MET A 202 -1.68 52.16 -53.23
CA MET A 202 -1.57 52.55 -51.83
C MET A 202 -2.91 53.15 -51.40
N HIS A 203 -3.69 52.40 -50.61
CA HIS A 203 -5.00 52.85 -50.11
C HIS A 203 -4.83 53.77 -48.90
N THR A 204 -3.88 53.44 -48.03
CA THR A 204 -3.44 54.26 -46.89
C THR A 204 -1.92 54.16 -46.76
N GLU A 205 -1.31 54.90 -45.83
CA GLU A 205 0.14 54.80 -45.57
C GLU A 205 0.61 53.37 -45.23
N SER A 206 -0.27 52.53 -44.67
CA SER A 206 0.05 51.16 -44.28
C SER A 206 -0.69 50.07 -45.06
N HIS A 207 -1.71 50.40 -45.86
CA HIS A 207 -2.48 49.42 -46.64
C HIS A 207 -2.14 49.51 -48.12
N PHE A 208 -1.56 48.43 -48.64
CA PHE A 208 -1.16 48.27 -50.03
C PHE A 208 -1.95 47.15 -50.69
N GLU A 209 -2.26 47.32 -51.96
CA GLU A 209 -2.84 46.31 -52.84
C GLU A 209 -1.95 46.13 -54.05
N ILE A 210 -1.58 44.89 -54.35
CA ILE A 210 -0.83 44.54 -55.55
C ILE A 210 -1.75 43.76 -56.49
N ILE A 211 -1.96 44.30 -57.68
CA ILE A 211 -2.90 43.78 -58.67
C ILE A 211 -2.11 43.28 -59.87
N LYS A 212 -2.29 42.02 -60.23
CA LYS A 212 -1.78 41.46 -61.49
C LYS A 212 -2.91 41.42 -62.52
N GLN A 213 -2.65 41.94 -63.71
CA GLN A 213 -3.58 41.95 -64.83
C GLN A 213 -2.98 41.23 -66.03
N GLY A 214 -3.80 40.44 -66.72
CA GLY A 214 -3.46 39.77 -67.98
C GLY A 214 -4.54 40.04 -69.02
N GLY A 215 -4.15 40.52 -70.21
CA GLY A 215 -5.11 40.85 -71.28
C GLY A 215 -6.20 41.85 -70.86
N GLY A 216 -5.87 42.78 -69.95
CA GLY A 216 -6.78 43.82 -69.45
C GLY A 216 -7.79 43.37 -68.38
N ARG A 217 -7.65 42.15 -67.83
CA ARG A 217 -8.46 41.66 -66.70
C ARG A 217 -7.58 41.37 -65.49
N THR A 218 -8.07 41.68 -64.30
CA THR A 218 -7.42 41.29 -63.04
C THR A 218 -7.36 39.77 -62.92
N THR A 219 -6.15 39.23 -62.84
CA THR A 219 -5.88 37.81 -62.61
C THR A 219 -5.70 37.52 -61.13
N SER A 220 -5.15 38.48 -60.37
CA SER A 220 -5.04 38.39 -58.92
C SER A 220 -4.97 39.78 -58.28
N SER A 221 -5.42 39.86 -57.03
CA SER A 221 -5.32 41.04 -56.16
C SER A 221 -4.96 40.56 -54.76
N SER A 222 -3.88 41.12 -54.22
CA SER A 222 -3.35 40.77 -52.90
C SER A 222 -3.15 42.01 -52.06
N HIS A 223 -3.70 41.97 -50.85
CA HIS A 223 -3.66 43.07 -49.90
C HIS A 223 -2.61 42.81 -48.82
N PHE A 224 -1.90 43.86 -48.43
CA PHE A 224 -0.84 43.82 -47.43
C PHE A 224 -0.96 44.99 -46.47
N LEU A 225 -0.75 44.72 -45.18
CA LEU A 225 -0.51 45.73 -44.17
C LEU A 225 1.01 45.87 -43.97
N LYS A 226 1.59 46.94 -44.50
CA LYS A 226 3.03 47.20 -44.49
C LYS A 226 3.37 48.35 -43.55
N PHE A 227 4.46 48.20 -42.82
CA PHE A 227 5.09 49.25 -42.04
C PHE A 227 6.57 49.33 -42.41
N ASP A 228 7.10 50.54 -42.49
CA ASP A 228 8.51 50.78 -42.80
C ASP A 228 9.13 51.82 -41.87
N GLN A 229 10.47 51.79 -41.81
CA GLN A 229 11.28 52.70 -41.03
C GLN A 229 12.58 52.99 -41.77
N ALA A 230 12.93 54.28 -41.90
CA ALA A 230 14.19 54.70 -42.51
C ALA A 230 15.40 54.15 -41.75
N VAL A 231 16.43 53.71 -42.48
CA VAL A 231 17.66 53.22 -41.88
C VAL A 231 18.62 54.38 -41.60
N PRO A 232 19.13 54.54 -40.36
CA PRO A 232 20.10 55.58 -40.04
C PRO A 232 21.31 55.53 -40.97
N ASP A 233 21.79 56.70 -41.38
CA ASP A 233 22.99 56.89 -42.22
C ASP A 233 22.92 56.27 -43.64
N LEU A 234 21.77 55.72 -44.07
CA LEU A 234 21.56 55.10 -45.38
C LEU A 234 20.48 55.80 -46.24
N GLY A 235 20.38 57.12 -46.10
CA GLY A 235 19.62 57.99 -47.01
C GLY A 235 18.15 57.57 -47.16
N THR A 236 17.75 57.17 -48.37
CA THR A 236 16.37 56.80 -48.76
C THR A 236 16.01 55.34 -48.46
N GLN A 237 16.93 54.54 -47.90
CA GLN A 237 16.67 53.12 -47.65
C GLN A 237 15.87 52.91 -46.36
N CYS A 238 14.99 51.91 -46.37
CA CYS A 238 14.15 51.55 -45.22
C CYS A 238 14.21 50.05 -44.94
N VAL A 239 13.96 49.68 -43.69
CA VAL A 239 13.51 48.34 -43.35
C VAL A 239 11.98 48.33 -43.37
N ALA A 240 11.37 47.20 -43.72
CA ALA A 240 9.93 47.07 -43.75
C ALA A 240 9.46 45.68 -43.33
N VAL A 241 8.25 45.64 -42.76
CA VAL A 241 7.50 44.42 -42.44
C VAL A 241 6.15 44.49 -43.14
N ALA A 242 5.69 43.39 -43.73
CA ALA A 242 4.39 43.33 -44.39
C ALA A 242 3.61 42.07 -44.03
N PHE A 243 2.39 42.26 -43.54
CA PHE A 243 1.44 41.22 -43.16
C PHE A 243 0.42 41.02 -44.28
N PRO A 244 0.23 39.80 -44.80
CA PRO A 244 -0.85 39.53 -45.76
C PRO A 244 -2.24 39.74 -45.14
N LEU A 245 -3.15 40.27 -45.94
CA LEU A 245 -4.55 40.48 -45.58
C LEU A 245 -5.46 39.62 -46.45
N ASP A 246 -6.52 39.08 -45.84
CA ASP A 246 -7.57 38.34 -46.54
C ASP A 246 -8.96 38.86 -46.15
N PHE A 247 -9.92 38.69 -47.05
CA PHE A 247 -11.29 39.19 -46.86
C PHE A 247 -12.02 38.43 -45.75
N LEU A 248 -12.79 39.19 -44.96
CA LEU A 248 -13.77 38.60 -44.06
C LEU A 248 -14.89 37.92 -44.85
N ALA A 249 -15.52 36.93 -44.23
CA ALA A 249 -16.60 36.17 -44.86
C ALA A 249 -17.72 37.10 -45.34
N GLY A 250 -18.06 37.04 -46.63
CA GLY A 250 -19.11 37.85 -47.25
C GLY A 250 -18.61 39.12 -47.96
N VAL A 251 -17.33 39.50 -47.81
CA VAL A 251 -16.72 40.63 -48.52
C VAL A 251 -16.05 40.14 -49.81
N ARG A 252 -16.29 40.81 -50.93
CA ARG A 252 -15.78 40.40 -52.27
C ARG A 252 -14.72 41.31 -52.85
N GLN A 253 -14.68 42.56 -52.41
CA GLN A 253 -13.76 43.59 -52.89
C GLN A 253 -13.54 44.60 -51.77
N PHE A 254 -12.43 45.32 -51.83
CA PHE A 254 -12.12 46.37 -50.86
C PHE A 254 -12.87 47.66 -51.18
N GLU A 255 -13.51 48.25 -50.16
CA GLU A 255 -14.19 49.55 -50.21
C GLU A 255 -13.47 50.56 -49.30
N PRO A 256 -12.80 51.59 -49.85
CA PRO A 256 -12.05 52.56 -49.05
C PRO A 256 -12.86 53.35 -48.02
N SER A 257 -14.19 53.43 -48.19
CA SER A 257 -15.09 54.15 -47.28
C SER A 257 -15.42 53.38 -45.99
N GLN A 258 -15.14 52.08 -45.91
CA GLN A 258 -15.44 51.25 -44.74
C GLN A 258 -14.17 51.00 -43.89
N PRO A 259 -14.28 50.81 -42.57
CA PRO A 259 -13.14 50.47 -41.72
C PRO A 259 -12.42 49.21 -42.18
N LEU A 260 -11.08 49.20 -42.10
CA LEU A 260 -10.25 48.09 -42.57
C LEU A 260 -10.59 46.78 -41.84
N ALA A 261 -10.72 46.80 -40.52
CA ALA A 261 -11.07 45.64 -39.69
C ALA A 261 -12.50 45.10 -39.91
N ALA A 262 -13.38 45.86 -40.59
CA ALA A 262 -14.71 45.39 -40.96
C ALA A 262 -14.70 44.61 -42.30
N GLN A 263 -13.58 44.63 -43.03
CA GLN A 263 -13.47 44.08 -44.38
C GLN A 263 -12.38 43.02 -44.51
N LEU A 264 -11.24 43.23 -43.86
CA LEU A 264 -10.02 42.44 -44.00
C LEU A 264 -9.53 42.00 -42.62
N LYS A 265 -8.84 40.85 -42.60
CA LYS A 265 -8.11 40.33 -41.44
C LYS A 265 -6.68 39.99 -41.83
N ILE A 266 -5.77 40.01 -40.86
CA ILE A 266 -4.40 39.52 -41.09
C ILE A 266 -4.41 38.00 -41.11
N VAL A 267 -3.72 37.42 -42.10
CA VAL A 267 -3.59 35.97 -42.28
C VAL A 267 -2.12 35.57 -42.37
N PRO A 268 -1.77 34.31 -42.00
CA PRO A 268 -0.40 33.85 -42.12
C PRO A 268 0.01 33.76 -43.59
N ALA A 269 1.19 34.29 -43.93
CA ALA A 269 1.84 34.03 -45.20
C ALA A 269 2.14 32.53 -45.33
N THR A 270 1.96 31.96 -46.52
CA THR A 270 2.35 30.56 -46.80
C THR A 270 3.84 30.32 -46.51
N GLN A 271 4.67 31.34 -46.78
CA GLN A 271 6.09 31.37 -46.41
C GLN A 271 6.52 32.82 -46.18
N GLY A 272 7.10 33.14 -45.02
CA GLY A 272 7.63 34.47 -44.71
C GLY A 272 8.90 34.79 -45.51
N ARG A 273 8.70 35.42 -46.67
CA ARG A 273 9.77 35.85 -47.58
C ARG A 273 10.60 37.00 -47.01
N VAL A 274 11.87 37.02 -47.38
CA VAL A 274 12.81 38.11 -47.06
C VAL A 274 13.24 38.77 -48.37
N ALA A 275 13.20 40.10 -48.43
CA ALA A 275 13.47 40.87 -49.64
C ALA A 275 14.61 41.88 -49.47
N VAL A 276 15.42 42.01 -50.52
CA VAL A 276 16.38 43.10 -50.75
C VAL A 276 15.92 43.81 -52.02
N PHE A 277 15.00 44.76 -51.86
CA PHE A 277 14.08 45.29 -52.89
C PHE A 277 13.12 44.23 -53.44
N PHE A 278 13.67 43.12 -53.95
CA PHE A 278 12.95 41.94 -54.42
C PHE A 278 13.21 40.73 -53.52
N THR A 279 12.36 39.71 -53.61
CA THR A 279 12.43 38.50 -52.78
C THR A 279 13.70 37.70 -53.04
N ALA A 280 14.44 37.38 -51.97
CA ALA A 280 15.57 36.46 -52.01
C ALA A 280 15.03 35.01 -51.98
N ALA A 281 14.94 34.36 -53.13
CA ALA A 281 14.18 33.10 -53.31
C ALA A 281 14.63 31.92 -52.43
N LYS A 282 15.88 31.90 -51.97
CA LYS A 282 16.45 30.87 -51.08
C LYS A 282 16.54 31.30 -49.61
N GLU A 283 16.15 32.53 -49.27
CA GLU A 283 16.08 32.99 -47.89
C GLU A 283 14.69 32.72 -47.31
N THR A 284 14.63 32.13 -46.13
CA THR A 284 13.40 31.98 -45.36
C THR A 284 13.61 32.48 -43.93
N SER A 285 12.69 33.33 -43.46
CA SER A 285 12.74 33.85 -42.09
C SER A 285 12.16 32.87 -41.06
N GLY A 286 11.39 31.87 -41.49
CA GLY A 286 10.57 31.05 -40.60
C GLY A 286 9.36 31.78 -39.99
N LEU A 287 9.16 33.07 -40.30
CA LEU A 287 8.01 33.86 -39.88
C LEU A 287 6.84 33.66 -40.84
N LEU A 288 5.65 34.09 -40.44
CA LEU A 288 4.42 34.03 -41.25
C LEU A 288 4.03 35.40 -41.84
N PHE A 289 5.02 36.28 -42.01
CA PHE A 289 4.89 37.59 -42.64
C PHE A 289 6.20 37.95 -43.35
N HIS A 290 6.18 38.98 -44.18
CA HIS A 290 7.29 39.33 -45.05
C HIS A 290 8.21 40.37 -44.43
N LEU A 291 9.51 40.24 -44.66
CA LEU A 291 10.54 41.16 -44.21
C LEU A 291 11.26 41.79 -45.40
N HIS A 292 11.67 43.03 -45.24
CA HIS A 292 12.53 43.73 -46.18
C HIS A 292 13.57 44.55 -45.44
N GLY A 293 14.77 44.57 -45.98
CA GLY A 293 15.81 45.48 -45.55
C GLY A 293 16.88 45.62 -46.62
N PRO A 294 17.71 46.69 -46.55
CA PRO A 294 18.83 46.90 -47.46
C PRO A 294 20.01 46.00 -47.07
N PHE A 295 19.76 44.70 -46.92
CA PHE A 295 20.78 43.74 -46.52
C PHE A 295 21.86 43.61 -47.60
N VAL A 296 23.06 43.20 -47.17
CA VAL A 296 24.09 42.70 -48.08
C VAL A 296 23.69 41.30 -48.57
N PRO A 297 23.35 41.11 -49.85
CA PRO A 297 22.97 39.79 -50.37
C PRO A 297 24.20 38.95 -50.72
N GLU A 298 24.00 37.65 -50.95
CA GLU A 298 24.99 36.81 -51.64
C GLU A 298 25.21 37.26 -53.10
N LEU A 299 26.28 36.79 -53.74
CA LEU A 299 26.59 37.13 -55.14
C LEU A 299 25.44 36.79 -56.11
N SER A 300 24.74 35.68 -55.85
CA SER A 300 23.56 35.23 -56.62
C SER A 300 22.28 36.01 -56.30
N ARG A 301 22.29 36.84 -55.24
CA ARG A 301 21.13 37.50 -54.62
C ARG A 301 20.03 36.55 -54.11
N ALA A 302 20.24 35.23 -54.16
CA ALA A 302 19.24 34.26 -53.76
C ALA A 302 19.04 34.18 -52.24
N SER A 303 20.02 34.60 -51.44
CA SER A 303 19.98 34.61 -49.96
C SER A 303 20.78 35.79 -49.39
N ILE A 304 20.69 35.99 -48.08
CA ILE A 304 21.31 37.09 -47.34
C ILE A 304 22.64 36.66 -46.74
N LYS A 305 23.71 37.41 -47.07
CA LYS A 305 25.07 37.12 -46.62
C LYS A 305 25.19 37.25 -45.10
N GLU A 306 25.86 36.30 -44.46
CA GLU A 306 26.29 36.41 -43.05
C GLU A 306 27.41 37.46 -42.93
N THR A 307 27.06 38.69 -42.52
CA THR A 307 28.00 39.78 -42.27
C THR A 307 27.52 40.65 -41.12
N ALA A 308 28.46 41.21 -40.34
CA ALA A 308 28.17 42.10 -39.23
C ALA A 308 27.42 43.39 -39.67
N ALA A 309 27.51 43.76 -40.95
CA ALA A 309 26.79 44.91 -41.50
C ALA A 309 25.25 44.72 -41.50
N ASN A 310 24.75 43.48 -41.50
CA ASN A 310 23.31 43.18 -41.50
C ASN A 310 22.71 43.16 -40.08
N GLU A 311 23.53 43.02 -39.04
CA GLU A 311 23.06 42.88 -37.65
C GLU A 311 22.20 44.08 -37.18
N PRO A 312 22.59 45.35 -37.42
CA PRO A 312 21.75 46.49 -37.05
C PRO A 312 20.39 46.51 -37.78
N LEU A 313 20.33 45.97 -39.00
CA LEU A 313 19.09 45.91 -39.79
C LEU A 313 18.11 44.90 -39.20
N PHE A 314 18.59 43.75 -38.74
CA PHE A 314 17.73 42.79 -38.04
C PHE A 314 17.22 43.38 -36.72
N GLN A 315 18.07 44.05 -35.94
CA GLN A 315 17.66 44.75 -34.71
C GLN A 315 16.58 45.81 -34.98
N GLN A 316 16.75 46.59 -36.04
CA GLN A 316 15.75 47.57 -36.45
C GLN A 316 14.44 46.92 -36.88
N LEU A 317 14.49 45.81 -37.64
CA LEU A 317 13.31 45.04 -38.01
C LEU A 317 12.55 44.50 -36.81
N ALA A 318 13.24 44.01 -35.79
CA ALA A 318 12.59 43.55 -34.56
C ALA A 318 11.89 44.67 -33.82
N GLY A 319 12.53 45.84 -33.69
CA GLY A 319 11.91 47.04 -33.13
C GLY A 319 10.68 47.49 -33.93
N LEU A 320 10.77 47.48 -35.26
CA LEU A 320 9.65 47.82 -36.15
C LEU A 320 8.48 46.83 -36.02
N CYS A 321 8.77 45.52 -35.94
CA CYS A 321 7.75 44.50 -35.72
C CYS A 321 7.00 44.74 -34.41
N ALA A 322 7.72 44.97 -33.30
CA ALA A 322 7.12 45.30 -32.00
C ALA A 322 6.25 46.57 -32.08
N GLN A 323 6.80 47.66 -32.61
CA GLN A 323 6.07 48.94 -32.73
C GLN A 323 4.84 48.85 -33.62
N SER A 324 4.86 47.98 -34.65
CA SER A 324 3.73 47.79 -35.54
C SER A 324 2.50 47.23 -34.83
N LEU A 325 2.66 46.46 -33.75
CA LEU A 325 1.55 45.86 -33.00
C LEU A 325 0.58 46.92 -32.44
N SER A 326 1.10 48.04 -31.94
CA SER A 326 0.27 49.16 -31.46
C SER A 326 -0.58 49.75 -32.59
N LYS A 327 0.00 49.93 -33.79
CA LYS A 327 -0.73 50.41 -34.96
C LYS A 327 -1.76 49.39 -35.44
N ILE A 328 -1.43 48.10 -35.42
CA ILE A 328 -2.34 47.00 -35.78
C ILE A 328 -3.53 46.95 -34.81
N ARG A 329 -3.30 47.16 -33.51
CA ARG A 329 -4.36 47.30 -32.50
C ARG A 329 -5.28 48.48 -32.81
N ASP A 330 -4.71 49.66 -33.05
CA ASP A 330 -5.48 50.88 -33.30
C ASP A 330 -6.30 50.80 -34.59
N LEU A 331 -5.88 49.97 -35.55
CA LEU A 331 -6.64 49.63 -36.76
C LEU A 331 -7.75 48.59 -36.53
N GLY A 332 -7.86 48.02 -35.32
CA GLY A 332 -8.82 46.96 -34.98
C GLY A 332 -8.43 45.57 -35.51
N LEU A 333 -7.18 45.39 -35.94
CA LEU A 333 -6.70 44.15 -36.59
C LEU A 333 -5.95 43.21 -35.63
N LEU A 334 -5.62 43.64 -34.41
CA LEU A 334 -4.98 42.83 -33.35
C LEU A 334 -6.00 41.89 -32.70
N THR A 335 -6.52 40.95 -33.48
CA THR A 335 -7.54 39.98 -33.07
C THR A 335 -6.92 38.72 -32.46
N PRO A 336 -7.69 37.89 -31.74
CA PRO A 336 -7.21 36.58 -31.28
C PRO A 336 -6.68 35.70 -32.43
N GLU A 337 -7.31 35.77 -33.61
CA GLU A 337 -6.87 35.04 -34.80
C GLU A 337 -5.51 35.51 -35.31
N PHE A 338 -5.19 36.80 -35.18
CA PHE A 338 -3.89 37.33 -35.58
C PHE A 338 -2.74 36.78 -34.73
N LEU A 339 -2.99 36.35 -33.49
CA LEU A 339 -1.97 35.70 -32.66
C LEU A 339 -1.40 34.43 -33.30
N ALA A 340 -2.16 33.77 -34.18
CA ALA A 340 -1.67 32.61 -34.93
C ALA A 340 -0.60 32.97 -35.98
N VAL A 341 -0.49 34.23 -36.37
CA VAL A 341 0.50 34.74 -37.34
C VAL A 341 1.81 35.12 -36.65
N LEU A 342 1.75 35.47 -35.37
CA LEU A 342 2.92 35.87 -34.59
C LEU A 342 3.84 34.67 -34.29
N PRO A 343 5.16 34.90 -34.17
CA PRO A 343 6.11 33.84 -33.92
C PRO A 343 5.97 33.30 -32.49
N ASN A 344 5.84 31.97 -32.35
CA ASN A 344 5.70 31.29 -31.06
C ASN A 344 6.94 30.44 -30.71
N PRO A 345 7.06 29.89 -29.49
CA PRO A 345 8.20 29.08 -29.06
C PRO A 345 8.46 27.82 -29.89
N GLN A 346 7.42 27.24 -30.51
CA GLN A 346 7.53 26.01 -31.32
C GLN A 346 7.98 26.27 -32.77
N ASP A 347 8.01 27.53 -33.21
CA ASP A 347 8.43 27.89 -34.56
C ASP A 347 9.93 27.71 -34.77
N GLN A 348 10.30 27.08 -35.89
CA GLN A 348 11.69 26.93 -36.32
C GLN A 348 12.18 28.20 -37.01
N ILE A 349 12.63 29.17 -36.22
CA ILE A 349 13.13 30.48 -36.68
C ILE A 349 14.67 30.48 -36.66
N PRO A 350 15.35 30.77 -37.79
CA PRO A 350 16.81 30.86 -37.83
C PRO A 350 17.35 31.92 -36.85
N PRO A 351 18.56 31.74 -36.28
CA PRO A 351 19.09 32.57 -35.19
C PRO A 351 19.01 34.10 -35.42
N ARG A 352 19.37 34.56 -36.62
CA ARG A 352 19.33 35.98 -37.02
C ARG A 352 17.92 36.62 -36.98
N TYR A 353 16.84 35.83 -37.00
CA TYR A 353 15.46 36.31 -36.93
C TYR A 353 14.82 36.11 -35.55
N GLN A 354 15.48 35.40 -34.62
CA GLN A 354 14.91 35.11 -33.30
C GLN A 354 14.67 36.36 -32.46
N LEU A 355 15.52 37.38 -32.64
CA LEU A 355 15.37 38.67 -31.96
C LEU A 355 14.05 39.40 -32.31
N ILE A 356 13.42 39.09 -33.46
CA ILE A 356 12.08 39.59 -33.82
C ILE A 356 11.02 38.96 -32.90
N ARG A 357 11.09 37.64 -32.66
CA ARG A 357 10.19 36.96 -31.73
C ARG A 357 10.33 37.53 -30.32
N SER A 358 11.56 37.69 -29.85
CA SER A 358 11.84 38.27 -28.53
C SER A 358 11.26 39.68 -28.40
N ALA A 359 11.46 40.56 -29.40
CA ALA A 359 10.92 41.91 -29.36
C ALA A 359 9.37 41.94 -29.34
N ILE A 360 8.72 41.05 -30.10
CA ILE A 360 7.25 40.93 -30.10
C ILE A 360 6.74 40.48 -28.73
N ILE A 361 7.35 39.45 -28.13
CA ILE A 361 6.97 38.92 -26.81
C ILE A 361 7.13 40.00 -25.73
N GLU A 362 8.28 40.68 -25.68
CA GLU A 362 8.55 41.73 -24.69
C GLU A 362 7.59 42.93 -24.82
N GLU A 363 7.28 43.34 -26.06
CA GLU A 363 6.32 44.42 -26.30
C GLU A 363 4.91 44.02 -25.83
N MET A 364 4.48 42.78 -26.08
CA MET A 364 3.17 42.29 -25.64
C MET A 364 3.07 42.03 -24.13
N LYS A 365 4.18 41.66 -23.49
CA LYS A 365 4.29 41.54 -22.02
C LYS A 365 4.15 42.89 -21.32
N SER A 366 4.70 43.95 -21.91
CA SER A 366 4.79 45.27 -21.28
C SER A 366 3.68 46.26 -21.67
N ARG A 367 3.01 46.06 -22.81
CA ARG A 367 2.01 47.01 -23.34
C ARG A 367 0.63 46.38 -23.54
N PRO A 368 -0.45 47.19 -23.57
CA PRO A 368 -1.81 46.72 -23.82
C PRO A 368 -2.01 46.27 -25.27
N LEU A 369 -1.50 45.08 -25.57
CA LEU A 369 -1.45 44.47 -26.91
C LEU A 369 -1.94 43.02 -26.89
N THR A 370 -2.08 42.39 -25.73
CA THR A 370 -2.57 41.00 -25.64
C THR A 370 -4.09 40.99 -25.49
N PRO A 371 -4.85 40.34 -26.40
CA PRO A 371 -6.30 40.29 -26.33
C PRO A 371 -6.81 39.69 -25.01
N THR A 372 -7.84 40.30 -24.43
CA THR A 372 -8.49 39.88 -23.18
C THR A 372 -9.77 39.10 -23.45
N HIS A 373 -10.32 38.44 -22.42
CA HIS A 373 -11.61 37.74 -22.51
C HIS A 373 -12.78 38.68 -22.85
N GLU A 374 -12.72 39.94 -22.40
CA GLU A 374 -13.73 40.98 -22.68
C GLU A 374 -13.55 41.65 -24.06
N ARG A 375 -12.65 41.13 -24.91
CA ARG A 375 -12.33 41.64 -26.25
C ARG A 375 -11.67 43.03 -26.26
N ASP A 376 -10.92 43.34 -25.20
CA ASP A 376 -10.02 44.49 -25.13
C ASP A 376 -8.55 44.03 -25.21
N HIS A 377 -7.57 44.89 -24.93
CA HIS A 377 -6.15 44.55 -24.87
C HIS A 377 -5.51 44.98 -23.55
N ALA A 378 -4.68 44.11 -22.98
CA ALA A 378 -3.88 44.40 -21.80
C ALA A 378 -2.44 43.86 -21.94
N ALA A 379 -1.57 44.31 -21.05
CA ALA A 379 -0.20 43.80 -20.95
C ALA A 379 -0.24 42.35 -20.48
N ALA A 380 0.52 41.46 -21.12
CA ALA A 380 0.43 40.03 -20.80
C ALA A 380 0.79 39.72 -19.34
N ASN A 381 1.67 40.51 -18.72
CA ASN A 381 2.04 40.37 -17.31
C ASN A 381 0.89 40.68 -16.32
N ARG A 382 -0.18 41.34 -16.79
CA ARG A 382 -1.40 41.58 -16.00
C ARG A 382 -2.48 40.52 -16.26
N LEU A 383 -2.25 39.62 -17.20
CA LEU A 383 -3.24 38.65 -17.59
C LEU A 383 -3.10 37.38 -16.75
N VAL A 384 -4.25 36.76 -16.50
CA VAL A 384 -4.35 35.42 -15.94
C VAL A 384 -5.11 34.50 -16.90
N GLN A 385 -4.74 33.22 -16.90
CA GLN A 385 -5.29 32.19 -17.76
C GLN A 385 -6.03 31.12 -16.94
N ALA A 386 -7.14 30.63 -17.47
CA ALA A 386 -7.96 29.59 -16.86
C ALA A 386 -8.87 28.93 -17.90
N LYS A 387 -9.53 27.82 -17.52
CA LYS A 387 -10.58 27.21 -18.33
C LYS A 387 -11.74 28.20 -18.55
N ALA A 388 -12.36 28.13 -19.73
CA ALA A 388 -13.48 29.00 -20.10
C ALA A 388 -14.65 28.96 -19.10
N SER A 389 -14.88 27.82 -18.45
CA SER A 389 -15.90 27.63 -17.42
C SER A 389 -15.65 28.49 -16.18
N LEU A 390 -14.40 28.60 -15.72
CA LEU A 390 -14.02 29.45 -14.59
C LEU A 390 -14.07 30.94 -14.96
N LYS A 391 -13.57 31.30 -16.15
CA LYS A 391 -13.64 32.68 -16.68
C LYS A 391 -15.06 33.20 -16.83
N SER A 392 -16.00 32.30 -17.15
CA SER A 392 -17.42 32.66 -17.26
C SER A 392 -18.09 32.81 -15.89
N LEU A 393 -17.55 32.17 -14.85
CA LEU A 393 -18.06 32.25 -13.48
C LEU A 393 -17.54 33.50 -12.76
N LEU A 394 -16.24 33.80 -12.90
CA LEU A 394 -15.57 34.89 -12.22
C LEU A 394 -15.46 36.11 -13.15
N SER A 395 -16.15 37.19 -12.79
CA SER A 395 -16.05 38.49 -13.46
C SER A 395 -14.69 39.15 -13.26
N LYS A 396 -14.41 40.26 -13.96
CA LYS A 396 -13.17 41.02 -13.76
C LYS A 396 -13.04 41.55 -12.32
N GLU A 397 -14.15 41.97 -11.71
CA GLU A 397 -14.18 42.42 -10.31
C GLU A 397 -13.90 41.26 -9.34
N ASP A 398 -14.21 40.02 -9.74
CA ASP A 398 -13.97 38.84 -8.92
C ASP A 398 -12.48 38.47 -8.90
N ILE A 399 -11.82 38.46 -10.05
CA ILE A 399 -10.39 38.17 -10.11
C ILE A 399 -9.55 39.27 -9.47
N GLU A 400 -9.97 40.54 -9.57
CA GLU A 400 -9.34 41.64 -8.84
C GLU A 400 -9.37 41.42 -7.32
N PHE A 401 -10.44 40.80 -6.80
CA PHE A 401 -10.54 40.48 -5.37
C PHE A 401 -9.80 39.20 -4.94
N LEU A 402 -9.72 38.22 -5.85
CA LEU A 402 -9.26 36.86 -5.55
C LEU A 402 -7.76 36.64 -5.81
N VAL A 403 -7.20 37.33 -6.80
CA VAL A 403 -5.82 37.16 -7.24
C VAL A 403 -4.97 38.28 -6.65
N GLU A 404 -3.81 37.94 -6.08
CA GLU A 404 -2.87 38.94 -5.57
C GLU A 404 -2.12 39.60 -6.74
N TYR A 405 -1.97 40.92 -6.69
CA TYR A 405 -1.26 41.71 -7.70
C TYR A 405 -0.51 42.87 -7.03
N GLU A 406 0.55 43.38 -7.68
CA GLU A 406 1.36 44.47 -7.13
C GLU A 406 0.79 45.86 -7.47
N ASP A 407 0.76 46.20 -8.75
CA ASP A 407 0.41 47.56 -9.20
C ASP A 407 -0.96 47.63 -9.88
N ASP A 408 -1.18 46.75 -10.86
CA ASP A 408 -2.27 46.83 -11.82
C ASP A 408 -3.19 45.60 -11.66
N PRO A 409 -4.52 45.78 -11.62
CA PRO A 409 -5.44 44.68 -11.36
C PRO A 409 -5.43 43.65 -12.52
N PRO A 410 -5.55 42.35 -12.18
CA PRO A 410 -5.45 41.26 -13.15
C PRO A 410 -6.70 41.18 -14.03
N LEU A 411 -6.51 40.71 -15.26
CA LEU A 411 -7.58 40.52 -16.23
C LEU A 411 -7.52 39.12 -16.85
N TRP A 412 -8.66 38.59 -17.28
CA TRP A 412 -8.67 37.33 -18.00
C TRP A 412 -8.04 37.49 -19.39
N ALA A 413 -7.04 36.66 -19.69
CA ALA A 413 -6.53 36.49 -21.05
C ALA A 413 -7.65 36.00 -21.99
N VAL A 414 -7.49 36.19 -23.30
CA VAL A 414 -8.40 35.56 -24.28
C VAL A 414 -8.43 34.03 -24.09
N GLY A 415 -9.62 33.44 -24.29
CA GLY A 415 -9.78 31.99 -24.23
C GLY A 415 -9.30 31.32 -25.51
N VAL A 416 -8.64 30.17 -25.37
CA VAL A 416 -8.20 29.37 -26.52
C VAL A 416 -9.33 28.39 -26.88
N THR A 417 -9.77 28.40 -28.14
CA THR A 417 -10.85 27.54 -28.63
C THR A 417 -10.40 26.09 -28.87
N GLN A 418 -9.11 25.88 -29.15
CA GLN A 418 -8.50 24.57 -29.42
C GLN A 418 -7.13 24.46 -28.73
N LYS A 419 -6.98 23.46 -27.86
CA LYS A 419 -5.72 23.14 -27.18
C LYS A 419 -4.63 22.75 -28.20
N ASN A 420 -3.40 23.19 -27.97
CA ASN A 420 -2.25 23.04 -28.87
C ASN A 420 -2.41 23.74 -30.24
N SER A 421 -3.25 24.77 -30.33
CA SER A 421 -3.28 25.64 -31.50
C SER A 421 -2.08 26.58 -31.52
N ARG A 422 -1.76 27.19 -32.68
CA ARG A 422 -0.71 28.24 -32.74
C ARG A 422 -0.99 29.41 -31.79
N ILE A 423 -2.26 29.73 -31.56
CA ILE A 423 -2.70 30.76 -30.61
C ILE A 423 -2.30 30.35 -29.19
N ASP A 424 -2.61 29.11 -28.80
CA ASP A 424 -2.22 28.52 -27.51
C ASP A 424 -0.70 28.61 -27.31
N ASN A 425 0.06 28.10 -28.28
CA ASN A 425 1.52 28.10 -28.23
C ASN A 425 2.11 29.52 -28.17
N PHE A 426 1.48 30.51 -28.82
CA PHE A 426 1.92 31.90 -28.74
C PHE A 426 1.66 32.47 -27.34
N LEU A 427 0.46 32.25 -26.79
CA LEU A 427 0.10 32.69 -25.43
C LEU A 427 0.98 32.03 -24.36
N ASP A 428 1.35 30.76 -24.53
CA ASP A 428 2.32 30.08 -23.66
C ASP A 428 3.68 30.80 -23.66
N GLY A 429 4.11 31.31 -24.82
CA GLY A 429 5.33 32.09 -24.95
C GLY A 429 5.29 33.47 -24.26
N LEU A 430 4.10 33.96 -23.90
CA LEU A 430 3.94 35.19 -23.12
C LEU A 430 4.06 34.94 -21.61
N GLU A 431 4.14 33.67 -21.16
CA GLU A 431 4.28 33.29 -19.75
C GLU A 431 3.17 33.89 -18.86
N ILE A 432 1.93 33.89 -19.38
CA ILE A 432 0.75 34.36 -18.65
C ILE A 432 0.50 33.45 -17.43
N GLU A 433 0.26 34.04 -16.26
CA GLU A 433 0.02 33.31 -15.03
C GLU A 433 -1.25 32.45 -15.10
N GLU A 434 -1.19 31.21 -14.60
CA GLU A 434 -2.35 30.32 -14.53
C GLU A 434 -3.07 30.51 -13.18
N TYR A 435 -4.35 30.92 -13.24
CA TYR A 435 -5.25 30.93 -12.08
C TYR A 435 -6.42 29.99 -12.38
N GLY A 436 -6.13 28.70 -12.34
CA GLY A 436 -7.06 27.64 -12.62
C GLY A 436 -8.03 27.35 -11.47
N LEU A 437 -8.74 26.23 -11.59
CA LEU A 437 -9.69 25.82 -10.57
C LEU A 437 -8.98 25.39 -9.27
N ASP A 438 -7.80 24.80 -9.38
CA ASP A 438 -7.05 24.34 -8.22
C ASP A 438 -6.58 25.53 -7.36
N GLU A 439 -6.09 26.60 -7.98
CA GLU A 439 -5.72 27.87 -7.33
C GLU A 439 -6.94 28.54 -6.69
N PHE A 440 -8.08 28.52 -7.36
CA PHE A 440 -9.34 29.02 -6.80
C PHE A 440 -9.79 28.19 -5.58
N VAL A 441 -9.69 26.86 -5.64
CA VAL A 441 -9.98 25.96 -4.50
C VAL A 441 -8.99 26.16 -3.35
N GLU A 442 -7.72 26.44 -3.63
CA GLU A 442 -6.74 26.79 -2.61
C GLU A 442 -7.10 28.14 -1.94
N THR A 443 -7.54 29.12 -2.72
CA THR A 443 -8.02 30.42 -2.22
C THR A 443 -9.23 30.22 -1.29
N LEU A 444 -10.19 29.37 -1.69
CA LEU A 444 -11.30 28.95 -0.82
C LEU A 444 -10.80 28.29 0.47
N GLY A 445 -9.79 27.43 0.38
CA GLY A 445 -9.20 26.75 1.53
C GLY A 445 -8.45 27.66 2.50
N LYS A 446 -7.87 28.76 2.03
CA LYS A 446 -7.23 29.77 2.88
C LYS A 446 -8.26 30.69 3.54
N ARG A 447 -9.31 31.09 2.80
CA ARG A 447 -10.22 32.16 3.24
C ARG A 447 -11.55 31.67 3.85
N ALA A 448 -12.01 30.45 3.54
CA ALA A 448 -13.31 29.93 4.00
C ALA A 448 -13.22 28.72 4.95
N ASN A 449 -12.02 28.23 5.27
CA ASN A 449 -11.80 27.05 6.09
C ASN A 449 -11.89 27.36 7.59
N THR A 450 -12.48 26.46 8.37
CA THR A 450 -12.62 26.62 9.83
C THR A 450 -11.56 25.87 10.64
N GLY A 451 -10.64 25.16 9.98
CA GLY A 451 -9.61 24.32 10.61
C GLY A 451 -10.19 23.13 11.40
N TRP A 452 -9.33 22.43 12.14
CA TRP A 452 -9.70 21.32 13.04
C TRP A 452 -8.96 21.45 14.38
N GLY A 453 -9.69 21.42 15.50
CA GLY A 453 -9.10 21.47 16.84
C GLY A 453 -8.28 22.75 17.11
N TYR A 454 -7.04 22.59 17.62
CA TYR A 454 -6.13 23.69 18.00
C TYR A 454 -5.65 24.57 16.83
N PHE A 455 -5.93 24.19 15.57
CA PHE A 455 -5.57 24.95 14.36
C PHE A 455 -6.80 25.64 13.71
N ALA A 456 -7.89 25.82 14.44
CA ALA A 456 -9.06 26.54 13.95
C ALA A 456 -8.69 28.00 13.62
N GLN A 457 -8.59 28.31 12.32
CA GLN A 457 -8.56 29.68 11.84
C GLN A 457 -10.00 30.15 11.61
N GLN A 458 -10.31 31.39 11.99
CA GLN A 458 -11.59 31.96 11.60
C GLN A 458 -11.55 32.27 10.11
N PRO A 459 -12.64 31.98 9.36
CA PRO A 459 -12.78 32.41 7.98
C PRO A 459 -12.56 33.91 7.85
N ASP A 460 -12.01 34.33 6.73
CA ASP A 460 -11.82 35.74 6.41
C ASP A 460 -13.20 36.43 6.24
N ASP A 461 -13.50 37.37 7.13
CA ASP A 461 -14.76 38.11 7.13
C ASP A 461 -15.01 38.88 5.83
N GLU A 462 -13.97 39.40 5.19
CA GLU A 462 -14.10 40.14 3.93
C GLU A 462 -14.47 39.20 2.79
N PHE A 463 -13.79 38.04 2.71
CA PHE A 463 -14.12 36.99 1.76
C PHE A 463 -15.54 36.46 1.96
N MET A 464 -15.96 36.22 3.20
CA MET A 464 -17.30 35.73 3.50
C MET A 464 -18.39 36.75 3.12
N ARG A 465 -18.13 38.05 3.25
CA ARG A 465 -19.03 39.10 2.72
C ARG A 465 -19.09 39.08 1.20
N TRP A 466 -17.93 38.95 0.53
CA TRP A 466 -17.86 38.82 -0.94
C TRP A 466 -18.65 37.61 -1.46
N LEU A 467 -18.54 36.47 -0.78
CA LEU A 467 -19.30 35.26 -1.12
C LEU A 467 -20.80 35.42 -0.83
N GLY A 468 -21.16 36.09 0.26
CA GLY A 468 -22.56 36.34 0.65
C GLY A 468 -23.33 37.29 -0.27
N GLN A 469 -22.64 38.20 -0.96
CA GLN A 469 -23.24 39.08 -1.96
C GLN A 469 -23.63 38.36 -3.26
N ARG A 470 -23.17 37.12 -3.47
CA ARG A 470 -23.46 36.33 -4.67
C ARG A 470 -24.92 35.93 -4.73
N LYS A 471 -25.52 36.02 -5.92
CA LYS A 471 -26.88 35.55 -6.17
C LYS A 471 -26.96 34.03 -6.15
N ALA A 472 -28.14 33.48 -5.87
CA ALA A 472 -28.34 32.03 -5.81
C ALA A 472 -28.00 31.33 -7.14
N GLU A 473 -28.29 31.98 -8.28
CA GLU A 473 -27.96 31.43 -9.60
C GLU A 473 -26.45 31.30 -9.82
N TRP A 474 -25.67 32.26 -9.31
CA TRP A 474 -24.20 32.22 -9.37
C TRP A 474 -23.66 31.08 -8.51
N LEU A 475 -24.17 30.93 -7.28
CA LEU A 475 -23.77 29.85 -6.37
C LEU A 475 -24.12 28.47 -6.94
N GLN A 476 -25.25 28.36 -7.64
CA GLN A 476 -25.60 27.13 -8.35
C GLN A 476 -24.58 26.79 -9.45
N GLN A 477 -24.17 27.77 -10.25
CA GLN A 477 -23.14 27.59 -11.28
C GLN A 477 -21.79 27.23 -10.66
N PHE A 478 -21.42 27.87 -9.56
CA PHE A 478 -20.23 27.57 -8.77
C PHE A 478 -20.23 26.11 -8.27
N TYR A 479 -21.31 25.64 -7.63
CA TYR A 479 -21.40 24.25 -7.17
C TYR A 479 -21.41 23.25 -8.33
N ALA A 480 -22.06 23.56 -9.44
CA ALA A 480 -22.04 22.71 -10.63
C ALA A 480 -20.65 22.67 -11.30
N LEU A 481 -19.90 23.77 -11.27
CA LEU A 481 -18.51 23.81 -11.76
C LEU A 481 -17.62 22.93 -10.89
N LEU A 482 -17.72 23.06 -9.57
CA LEU A 482 -16.97 22.22 -8.64
C LEU A 482 -17.33 20.74 -8.79
N HIS A 483 -18.59 20.39 -9.06
CA HIS A 483 -18.97 19.02 -9.38
C HIS A 483 -18.18 18.44 -10.58
N ASP A 484 -18.12 19.20 -11.68
CA ASP A 484 -17.59 18.70 -12.95
C ASP A 484 -16.07 18.59 -12.98
N GLU A 485 -15.40 19.44 -12.22
CA GLU A 485 -13.97 19.67 -12.35
C GLU A 485 -13.17 19.26 -11.10
N THR A 486 -13.82 19.02 -9.95
CA THR A 486 -13.15 18.51 -8.75
C THR A 486 -13.16 16.97 -8.75
N LEU A 487 -11.98 16.34 -8.84
CA LEU A 487 -11.84 14.89 -8.65
C LEU A 487 -12.26 14.47 -7.23
N GLU A 488 -12.63 13.19 -7.02
CA GLU A 488 -13.05 12.65 -5.70
C GLU A 488 -12.04 12.98 -4.57
N SER A 489 -10.74 13.03 -4.88
CA SER A 489 -9.68 13.38 -3.93
C SER A 489 -9.69 14.86 -3.50
N GLY A 490 -10.17 15.77 -4.34
CA GLY A 490 -10.25 17.21 -4.06
C GLY A 490 -11.44 17.61 -3.18
N ILE A 491 -12.55 16.86 -3.25
CA ILE A 491 -13.76 17.11 -2.45
C ILE A 491 -13.45 17.08 -0.95
N HIS A 492 -12.53 16.22 -0.50
CA HIS A 492 -12.11 16.16 0.91
C HIS A 492 -11.59 17.49 1.46
N ARG A 493 -10.93 18.32 0.63
CA ARG A 493 -10.41 19.63 1.06
C ARG A 493 -11.55 20.60 1.37
N LEU A 494 -12.67 20.48 0.65
CA LEU A 494 -13.82 21.38 0.72
C LEU A 494 -14.76 21.07 1.90
N LYS A 495 -14.70 19.87 2.50
CA LYS A 495 -15.63 19.40 3.55
C LYS A 495 -15.64 20.25 4.83
N ASN A 496 -14.55 20.95 5.10
CA ASN A 496 -14.38 21.78 6.29
C ASN A 496 -14.50 23.30 6.01
N MET A 497 -14.93 23.67 4.80
CA MET A 497 -15.07 25.07 4.40
C MET A 497 -16.52 25.55 4.56
N LYS A 498 -16.70 26.80 5.01
CA LYS A 498 -18.02 27.45 5.09
C LYS A 498 -18.48 27.95 3.71
N ILE A 499 -18.76 27.02 2.81
CA ILE A 499 -19.13 27.35 1.42
C ILE A 499 -20.59 26.99 1.10
N VAL A 500 -21.35 26.39 2.03
CA VAL A 500 -22.76 26.02 1.82
C VAL A 500 -23.67 27.13 2.34
N ARG A 501 -24.46 27.73 1.45
CA ARG A 501 -25.42 28.78 1.80
C ARG A 501 -26.70 28.21 2.42
N LEU A 502 -27.09 28.76 3.56
CA LEU A 502 -28.31 28.43 4.28
C LEU A 502 -29.48 29.35 3.88
N HIS A 503 -30.71 28.93 4.21
CA HIS A 503 -31.94 29.66 3.89
C HIS A 503 -31.99 31.10 4.46
N ASP A 504 -31.32 31.33 5.60
CA ASP A 504 -31.17 32.64 6.26
C ASP A 504 -30.14 33.56 5.58
N GLY A 505 -29.43 33.05 4.56
CA GLY A 505 -28.40 33.75 3.81
C GLY A 505 -26.99 33.62 4.40
N THR A 506 -26.82 32.94 5.54
CA THR A 506 -25.51 32.66 6.14
C THR A 506 -24.84 31.44 5.49
N PHE A 507 -23.59 31.17 5.87
CA PHE A 507 -22.81 30.05 5.34
C PHE A 507 -22.35 29.12 6.47
N SER A 508 -22.44 27.82 6.22
CA SER A 508 -22.05 26.78 7.17
C SER A 508 -21.21 25.70 6.50
N VAL A 509 -20.63 24.84 7.33
CA VAL A 509 -19.87 23.68 6.87
C VAL A 509 -20.84 22.58 6.42
N PRO A 510 -20.51 21.83 5.35
CA PRO A 510 -21.38 20.81 4.75
C PRO A 510 -21.95 19.80 5.74
N ALA A 511 -21.13 19.29 6.67
CA ALA A 511 -21.54 18.28 7.66
C ALA A 511 -22.67 18.73 8.60
N ASN A 512 -22.85 20.05 8.77
CA ASN A 512 -23.87 20.65 9.62
C ASN A 512 -25.14 21.07 8.84
N CYS A 513 -25.18 20.84 7.53
CA CYS A 513 -26.26 21.30 6.66
C CYS A 513 -27.18 20.15 6.23
N PHE A 514 -28.45 20.47 6.06
CA PHE A 514 -29.46 19.52 5.58
C PHE A 514 -30.23 20.06 4.38
N PHE A 515 -30.69 19.17 3.50
CA PHE A 515 -31.69 19.53 2.50
C PHE A 515 -33.06 19.73 3.18
N ALA A 516 -33.79 20.77 2.77
CA ALA A 516 -35.11 21.06 3.33
C ALA A 516 -36.12 19.93 3.07
N ASN A 517 -36.96 19.61 4.06
CA ASN A 517 -38.08 18.66 3.99
C ASN A 517 -39.35 19.23 4.67
N ASP A 518 -40.49 18.56 4.53
CA ASP A 518 -41.81 18.97 5.06
C ASP A 518 -41.90 19.02 6.61
N HIS A 519 -40.86 18.59 7.34
CA HIS A 519 -40.81 18.50 8.80
C HIS A 519 -39.73 19.40 9.44
N THR A 520 -39.07 20.24 8.65
CA THR A 520 -38.02 21.14 9.15
C THR A 520 -38.63 22.25 10.03
N GLY A 521 -38.27 22.26 11.31
CA GLY A 521 -38.52 23.40 12.21
C GLY A 521 -37.51 24.54 11.99
N ASP A 522 -37.83 25.74 12.48
CA ASP A 522 -37.03 26.96 12.29
C ASP A 522 -35.59 26.90 12.84
N ASP A 523 -35.26 25.89 13.65
CA ASP A 523 -33.97 25.75 14.36
C ASP A 523 -32.92 24.88 13.61
N ILE A 524 -33.24 24.43 12.38
CA ILE A 524 -32.38 23.53 11.59
C ILE A 524 -31.69 24.31 10.46
N SER A 525 -30.37 24.16 10.35
CA SER A 525 -29.54 24.74 9.27
C SER A 525 -29.82 24.06 7.92
N THR A 526 -30.88 24.49 7.24
CA THR A 526 -31.27 24.01 5.91
C THR A 526 -30.58 24.79 4.80
N VAL A 527 -30.11 24.09 3.77
CA VAL A 527 -29.51 24.69 2.57
C VAL A 527 -30.56 25.50 1.83
N ASP A 528 -30.21 26.70 1.38
CA ASP A 528 -31.09 27.54 0.54
C ASP A 528 -31.44 26.80 -0.75
N SER A 529 -32.70 26.39 -0.91
CA SER A 529 -33.14 25.59 -2.05
C SER A 529 -32.87 26.26 -3.41
N ARG A 530 -32.77 27.59 -3.45
CA ARG A 530 -32.47 28.34 -4.67
C ARG A 530 -31.08 28.01 -5.23
N VAL A 531 -30.11 27.65 -4.41
CA VAL A 531 -28.73 27.38 -4.88
C VAL A 531 -28.56 26.04 -5.60
N TYR A 532 -29.61 25.20 -5.62
CA TYR A 532 -29.62 23.95 -6.38
C TYR A 532 -30.89 23.75 -7.21
N ALA A 533 -31.88 24.65 -7.14
CA ALA A 533 -33.16 24.52 -7.85
C ALA A 533 -33.55 25.73 -8.72
N SER A 534 -32.90 26.89 -8.63
CA SER A 534 -33.37 28.11 -9.31
C SER A 534 -32.90 28.26 -10.77
N GLY A 535 -31.74 27.70 -11.13
CA GLY A 535 -31.13 27.90 -12.45
C GLY A 535 -31.92 27.25 -13.58
N ARG A 536 -31.83 27.79 -14.81
CA ARG A 536 -32.64 27.33 -15.96
C ARG A 536 -32.24 25.96 -16.52
N SER A 537 -31.05 25.45 -16.20
CA SER A 537 -30.53 24.17 -16.69
C SER A 537 -30.78 23.06 -15.68
N LYS A 538 -31.59 22.07 -16.05
CA LYS A 538 -31.82 20.86 -15.22
C LYS A 538 -30.52 20.15 -14.88
N SER A 539 -29.59 20.06 -15.84
CA SER A 539 -28.29 19.43 -15.61
C SER A 539 -27.47 20.18 -14.57
N GLN A 540 -27.49 21.52 -14.56
CA GLN A 540 -26.79 22.30 -13.52
C GLN A 540 -27.44 22.14 -12.15
N GLN A 541 -28.77 22.06 -12.07
CA GLN A 541 -29.50 21.81 -10.82
C GLN A 541 -29.11 20.45 -10.22
N GLU A 542 -29.13 19.39 -11.05
CA GLU A 542 -28.75 18.04 -10.65
C GLU A 542 -27.29 17.96 -10.17
N LYS A 543 -26.37 18.59 -10.91
CA LYS A 543 -24.94 18.65 -10.54
C LYS A 543 -24.71 19.42 -9.24
N ALA A 544 -25.33 20.58 -9.07
CA ALA A 544 -25.22 21.37 -7.85
C ALA A 544 -25.76 20.60 -6.63
N ARG A 545 -26.94 19.97 -6.74
CA ARG A 545 -27.51 19.15 -5.66
C ARG A 545 -26.61 17.94 -5.35
N LYS A 546 -26.12 17.26 -6.38
CA LYS A 546 -25.23 16.10 -6.22
C LYS A 546 -23.92 16.49 -5.54
N PHE A 547 -23.30 17.58 -5.96
CA PHE A 547 -22.09 18.11 -5.33
C PHE A 547 -22.29 18.41 -3.85
N LEU A 548 -23.38 19.08 -3.49
CA LEU A 548 -23.71 19.35 -2.08
C LEU A 548 -23.87 18.05 -1.28
N SER A 549 -24.51 17.04 -1.86
CA SER A 549 -24.62 15.70 -1.26
C SER A 549 -23.26 15.05 -1.06
N ASP A 550 -22.40 15.02 -2.09
CA ASP A 550 -21.06 14.42 -2.05
C ASP A 550 -20.13 15.14 -1.06
N LEU A 551 -20.35 16.44 -0.88
CA LEU A 551 -19.63 17.29 0.07
C LEU A 551 -20.02 17.00 1.54
N GLY A 552 -21.20 16.41 1.78
CA GLY A 552 -21.65 15.97 3.10
C GLY A 552 -22.96 16.59 3.59
N VAL A 553 -23.67 17.33 2.73
CA VAL A 553 -25.05 17.78 3.03
C VAL A 553 -25.96 16.56 3.01
N ARG A 554 -26.71 16.35 4.10
CA ARG A 554 -27.55 15.16 4.26
C ARG A 554 -29.03 15.46 4.02
N GLU A 555 -29.78 14.42 3.67
CA GLU A 555 -31.22 14.44 3.83
C GLU A 555 -31.57 14.20 5.30
N LEU A 556 -32.54 14.94 5.84
CA LEU A 556 -32.90 14.87 7.25
C LEU A 556 -33.76 13.63 7.50
N GLY A 557 -33.16 12.59 8.10
CA GLY A 557 -33.79 11.32 8.44
C GLY A 557 -34.19 11.19 9.91
N GLU A 558 -34.96 10.14 10.24
CA GLU A 558 -35.45 9.87 11.61
C GLU A 558 -34.31 9.70 12.63
N ALA A 559 -33.15 9.17 12.22
CA ALA A 559 -31.99 8.97 13.09
C ALA A 559 -31.35 10.30 13.50
N GLU A 560 -31.21 11.24 12.56
CA GLU A 560 -30.71 12.59 12.81
C GLU A 560 -31.68 13.40 13.68
N GLU A 561 -32.99 13.26 13.48
CA GLU A 561 -33.99 13.87 14.36
C GLU A 561 -33.88 13.37 15.81
N VAL A 562 -33.68 12.06 15.98
CA VAL A 562 -33.48 11.46 17.30
C VAL A 562 -32.16 11.93 17.93
N GLU A 563 -31.08 12.05 17.17
CA GLU A 563 -29.80 12.60 17.66
C GLU A 563 -29.96 14.03 18.19
N LEU A 564 -30.71 14.88 17.48
CA LEU A 564 -30.99 16.24 17.92
C LEU A 564 -31.79 16.28 19.22
N ILE A 565 -32.82 15.43 19.35
CA ILE A 565 -33.60 15.28 20.60
C ILE A 565 -32.69 14.85 21.75
N LEU A 566 -31.78 13.91 21.51
CA LEU A 566 -30.84 13.42 22.53
C LEU A 566 -29.89 14.53 23.01
N LYS A 567 -29.32 15.32 22.09
CA LYS A 567 -28.43 16.45 22.42
C LYS A 567 -29.14 17.59 23.17
N ASP A 568 -30.41 17.82 22.86
CA ASP A 568 -31.22 18.87 23.49
C ASP A 568 -31.69 18.49 24.91
N ARG A 569 -32.12 17.23 25.12
CA ARG A 569 -32.91 16.85 26.30
C ARG A 569 -32.32 15.77 27.20
N TYR A 570 -31.34 15.01 26.72
CA TYR A 570 -30.86 13.79 27.39
C TYR A 570 -29.34 13.82 27.66
N THR A 571 -28.78 15.01 27.84
CA THR A 571 -27.39 15.22 28.30
C THR A 571 -27.32 15.31 29.82
N LYS A 572 -26.11 15.25 30.38
CA LYS A 572 -25.89 15.28 31.84
C LYS A 572 -26.39 16.60 32.46
N GLU A 573 -26.23 17.69 31.72
CA GLU A 573 -26.58 19.05 32.15
C GLU A 573 -28.03 19.44 31.80
N ALA A 574 -28.72 18.66 30.97
CA ALA A 574 -30.08 18.95 30.55
C ALA A 574 -31.11 18.60 31.64
N ILE A 575 -32.18 19.40 31.72
CA ILE A 575 -33.34 19.08 32.53
C ILE A 575 -34.17 18.04 31.78
N ILE A 576 -34.25 16.83 32.32
CA ILE A 576 -35.00 15.73 31.68
C ILE A 576 -36.48 16.13 31.53
N PRO A 577 -37.09 15.90 30.35
CA PRO A 577 -38.46 16.29 30.07
C PRO A 577 -39.48 15.54 30.95
N ASN A 578 -40.67 16.13 31.11
CA ASN A 578 -41.78 15.49 31.84
C ASN A 578 -42.17 14.13 31.25
N ASP A 579 -42.83 13.29 32.06
CA ASP A 579 -43.18 11.90 31.71
C ASP A 579 -43.90 11.74 30.37
N LYS A 580 -44.78 12.68 30.00
CA LYS A 580 -45.53 12.60 28.73
C LYS A 580 -44.61 12.77 27.52
N THR A 581 -43.69 13.75 27.60
CA THR A 581 -42.70 14.01 26.56
C THR A 581 -41.66 12.89 26.53
N TYR A 582 -41.18 12.45 27.69
CA TYR A 582 -40.25 11.33 27.81
C TYR A 582 -40.80 10.06 27.16
N LEU A 583 -42.06 9.68 27.45
CA LEU A 583 -42.66 8.47 26.89
C LEU A 583 -42.85 8.55 25.37
N ARG A 584 -43.12 9.74 24.83
CA ARG A 584 -43.19 9.95 23.37
C ARG A 584 -41.81 9.74 22.73
N ASP A 585 -40.78 10.34 23.32
CA ASP A 585 -39.42 10.28 22.81
C ASP A 585 -38.87 8.84 22.94
N LEU A 586 -39.11 8.15 24.06
CA LEU A 586 -38.78 6.73 24.26
C LEU A 586 -39.45 5.81 23.22
N LYS A 587 -40.72 6.07 22.85
CA LYS A 587 -41.37 5.32 21.76
C LYS A 587 -40.67 5.48 20.42
N ARG A 588 -40.17 6.68 20.12
CA ARG A 588 -39.38 6.94 18.90
C ARG A 588 -38.03 6.23 18.97
N PHE A 589 -37.36 6.26 20.12
CA PHE A 589 -36.07 5.58 20.31
C PHE A 589 -36.18 4.07 20.09
N VAL A 590 -37.18 3.44 20.72
CA VAL A 590 -37.49 2.01 20.53
C VAL A 590 -37.81 1.73 19.06
N ALA A 591 -38.69 2.51 18.42
CA ALA A 591 -39.05 2.29 17.02
C ALA A 591 -37.87 2.49 16.04
N LEU A 592 -36.97 3.44 16.31
CA LEU A 592 -35.77 3.66 15.51
C LEU A 592 -34.84 2.45 15.59
N THR A 593 -34.52 1.98 16.80
CA THR A 593 -33.66 0.79 16.98
C THR A 593 -34.27 -0.49 16.43
N GLU A 594 -35.60 -0.64 16.43
CA GLU A 594 -36.27 -1.80 15.81
C GLU A 594 -36.17 -1.79 14.29
N LYS A 595 -36.24 -0.60 13.66
CA LYS A 595 -36.13 -0.45 12.21
C LYS A 595 -34.69 -0.44 11.71
N GLN A 596 -33.79 0.14 12.50
CA GLN A 596 -32.38 0.39 12.18
C GLN A 596 -31.48 0.03 13.38
N PRO A 597 -31.23 -1.27 13.64
CA PRO A 597 -30.46 -1.72 14.80
C PRO A 597 -29.05 -1.10 14.92
N GLU A 598 -28.45 -0.71 13.80
CA GLU A 598 -27.14 -0.03 13.73
C GLU A 598 -27.12 1.33 14.45
N THR A 599 -28.27 1.98 14.61
CA THR A 599 -28.40 3.27 15.30
C THR A 599 -28.32 3.14 16.82
N ALA A 600 -28.33 1.93 17.38
CA ALA A 600 -28.36 1.73 18.83
C ALA A 600 -27.15 2.37 19.57
N LYS A 601 -25.99 2.47 18.89
CA LYS A 601 -24.79 3.14 19.45
C LYS A 601 -25.00 4.65 19.67
N LEU A 602 -25.95 5.27 18.97
CA LEU A 602 -26.28 6.68 19.12
C LEU A 602 -26.65 7.04 20.56
N PHE A 603 -27.29 6.12 21.28
CA PHE A 603 -27.85 6.36 22.61
C PHE A 603 -26.85 6.21 23.75
N ALA A 604 -25.68 5.58 23.50
CA ALA A 604 -24.70 5.25 24.53
C ALA A 604 -24.24 6.41 25.43
N PRO A 605 -24.03 7.66 24.93
CA PRO A 605 -23.56 8.75 25.77
C PRO A 605 -24.69 9.52 26.49
N TYR A 606 -25.96 9.17 26.29
CA TYR A 606 -27.10 9.98 26.75
C TYR A 606 -27.84 9.34 27.94
N PHE A 607 -28.39 10.18 28.81
CA PHE A 607 -29.05 9.81 30.07
C PHE A 607 -30.52 9.47 29.83
N ILE A 608 -30.78 8.31 29.21
CA ILE A 608 -32.11 7.94 28.70
C ILE A 608 -32.88 6.95 29.57
N PHE A 609 -32.24 6.35 30.58
CA PHE A 609 -32.89 5.41 31.50
C PHE A 609 -32.92 5.95 32.92
N GLN A 610 -33.90 5.48 33.69
CA GLN A 610 -34.00 5.76 35.12
C GLN A 610 -33.66 4.48 35.87
N GLY A 611 -32.80 4.58 36.87
CA GLY A 611 -32.41 3.48 37.76
C GLY A 611 -33.38 3.32 38.93
N GLU A 612 -33.26 2.22 39.68
CA GLU A 612 -33.98 2.02 40.96
C GLU A 612 -33.57 3.03 42.06
N ASP A 613 -32.48 3.77 41.85
CA ASP A 613 -32.06 4.90 42.67
C ASP A 613 -32.81 6.20 42.37
N ASP A 614 -33.81 6.16 41.48
CA ASP A 614 -34.58 7.28 40.95
C ASP A 614 -33.77 8.30 40.11
N ASP A 615 -32.48 8.05 39.88
CA ASP A 615 -31.60 8.89 39.06
C ASP A 615 -31.59 8.47 37.58
N TRP A 616 -31.16 9.40 36.72
CA TRP A 616 -31.02 9.16 35.29
C TRP A 616 -29.62 8.66 34.96
N HIS A 617 -29.56 7.65 34.11
CA HIS A 617 -28.35 6.92 33.75
C HIS A 617 -28.23 6.74 32.24
N THR A 618 -26.99 6.61 31.79
CA THR A 618 -26.70 6.14 30.43
C THR A 618 -27.03 4.66 30.31
N PRO A 619 -27.18 4.11 29.08
CA PRO A 619 -27.39 2.67 28.89
C PRO A 619 -26.44 1.78 29.68
N ASN A 620 -25.13 2.07 29.67
CA ASN A 620 -24.14 1.26 30.38
C ASN A 620 -24.19 1.43 31.92
N GLY A 621 -24.92 2.42 32.44
CA GLY A 621 -25.09 2.64 33.89
C GLY A 621 -26.24 1.83 34.48
N VAL A 622 -27.03 1.13 33.67
CA VAL A 622 -28.12 0.26 34.14
C VAL A 622 -27.89 -1.21 33.76
N TYR A 623 -28.40 -2.12 34.57
CA TYR A 623 -28.46 -3.54 34.26
C TYR A 623 -29.90 -4.06 34.16
N LEU A 624 -30.09 -5.09 33.34
CA LEU A 624 -31.38 -5.79 33.21
C LEU A 624 -31.35 -7.07 34.02
N ASP A 625 -32.30 -7.22 34.93
CA ASP A 625 -32.62 -8.50 35.59
C ASP A 625 -34.15 -8.69 35.60
N GLU A 626 -34.68 -9.65 36.38
CA GLU A 626 -36.13 -9.83 36.50
C GLU A 626 -36.86 -8.53 36.89
N PRO A 627 -37.99 -8.21 36.22
CA PRO A 627 -38.75 -9.03 35.28
C PRO A 627 -38.42 -8.79 33.80
N TYR A 628 -37.42 -7.95 33.49
CA TYR A 628 -37.09 -7.59 32.11
C TYR A 628 -36.36 -8.71 31.38
N LYS A 629 -35.42 -9.38 32.06
CA LYS A 629 -34.65 -10.51 31.53
C LYS A 629 -34.05 -11.30 32.69
N GLN A 630 -34.13 -12.63 32.69
CA GLN A 630 -33.43 -13.44 33.69
C GLN A 630 -31.91 -13.33 33.48
N THR A 631 -31.22 -12.61 34.35
CA THR A 631 -29.75 -12.49 34.28
C THR A 631 -29.05 -12.86 35.58
N ASP A 632 -29.76 -12.83 36.72
CA ASP A 632 -29.20 -13.01 38.07
C ASP A 632 -28.15 -11.93 38.42
N LEU A 633 -28.09 -10.83 37.66
CA LEU A 633 -27.16 -9.71 37.89
C LEU A 633 -27.43 -8.98 39.21
N SER A 634 -28.67 -9.01 39.69
CA SER A 634 -29.03 -8.47 41.00
C SER A 634 -28.24 -9.14 42.12
N ALA A 635 -27.91 -10.44 42.02
CA ALA A 635 -27.09 -11.14 43.01
C ALA A 635 -25.65 -10.60 43.07
N TYR A 636 -25.11 -10.09 41.95
CA TYR A 636 -23.79 -9.46 41.89
C TYR A 636 -23.84 -8.02 42.39
N TYR A 637 -24.68 -7.17 41.79
CA TYR A 637 -24.69 -5.74 42.07
C TYR A 637 -25.23 -5.39 43.47
N THR A 638 -26.25 -6.10 43.96
CA THR A 638 -26.78 -5.90 45.33
C THR A 638 -25.74 -6.25 46.40
N SER A 639 -24.92 -7.26 46.13
CA SER A 639 -23.87 -7.72 47.07
C SER A 639 -22.65 -6.79 47.11
N ILE A 640 -22.45 -5.97 46.08
CA ILE A 640 -21.39 -4.94 46.03
C ILE A 640 -21.83 -3.68 46.78
N GLY A 641 -23.12 -3.32 46.71
CA GLY A 641 -23.68 -2.17 47.42
C GLY A 641 -23.30 -0.84 46.77
N GLU A 642 -22.91 0.16 47.58
CA GLU A 642 -22.56 1.52 47.12
C GLU A 642 -21.38 1.58 46.14
N ASP A 643 -20.55 0.52 46.08
CA ASP A 643 -19.42 0.41 45.14
C ASP A 643 -19.85 -0.08 43.73
N ALA A 644 -21.15 -0.29 43.48
CA ALA A 644 -21.65 -0.80 42.20
C ALA A 644 -21.54 0.24 41.07
N ASP A 645 -21.04 -0.18 39.90
CA ASP A 645 -20.93 0.69 38.71
C ASP A 645 -22.22 0.75 37.87
N CYS A 646 -23.22 -0.07 38.21
CA CYS A 646 -24.52 -0.13 37.54
C CYS A 646 -25.67 -0.27 38.55
N VAL A 647 -26.84 0.27 38.21
CA VAL A 647 -28.08 0.12 38.99
C VAL A 647 -29.14 -0.68 38.23
N ALA A 648 -30.11 -1.27 38.93
CA ALA A 648 -31.19 -2.00 38.28
C ALA A 648 -32.06 -1.03 37.46
N LEU A 649 -32.50 -1.44 36.27
CA LEU A 649 -33.47 -0.65 35.51
C LEU A 649 -34.76 -0.50 36.32
N HIS A 650 -35.21 0.74 36.53
CA HIS A 650 -36.35 1.04 37.41
C HIS A 650 -37.60 0.23 37.04
N ALA A 651 -38.37 -0.23 38.04
CA ALA A 651 -39.65 -0.90 37.82
C ALA A 651 -40.72 -0.12 37.02
N ARG A 652 -40.57 1.19 36.79
CA ARG A 652 -41.57 2.03 36.11
C ARG A 652 -41.80 1.64 34.65
N TYR A 653 -40.83 0.99 34.03
CA TYR A 653 -40.95 0.52 32.65
C TYR A 653 -41.84 -0.73 32.51
N LYS A 654 -42.26 -1.36 33.62
CA LYS A 654 -43.20 -2.49 33.62
C LYS A 654 -44.60 -2.07 33.16
N ASP A 655 -45.06 -0.91 33.64
CA ASP A 655 -46.41 -0.38 33.41
C ASP A 655 -46.44 0.72 32.35
N CYS A 656 -45.32 0.95 31.64
CA CYS A 656 -45.25 1.96 30.59
C CYS A 656 -46.00 1.49 29.32
N ALA A 657 -46.32 2.43 28.43
CA ALA A 657 -47.07 2.13 27.20
C ALA A 657 -46.27 1.35 26.12
N ILE A 658 -45.17 0.68 26.51
CA ILE A 658 -44.30 -0.14 25.67
C ILE A 658 -44.16 -1.50 26.38
N SER A 659 -44.26 -2.61 25.64
CA SER A 659 -44.20 -3.93 26.27
C SER A 659 -42.81 -4.21 26.88
N ILE A 660 -42.79 -4.94 28.00
CA ILE A 660 -41.57 -5.32 28.73
C ILE A 660 -40.51 -5.93 27.79
N LYS A 661 -40.93 -6.80 26.86
CA LYS A 661 -40.02 -7.42 25.87
C LYS A 661 -39.35 -6.38 24.96
N ARG A 662 -40.07 -5.35 24.53
CA ARG A 662 -39.53 -4.30 23.66
C ARG A 662 -38.59 -3.36 24.42
N ILE A 663 -38.91 -3.02 25.66
CA ILE A 663 -38.01 -2.26 26.54
C ILE A 663 -36.73 -3.05 26.80
N ALA A 664 -36.83 -4.32 27.16
CA ALA A 664 -35.66 -5.17 27.40
C ALA A 664 -34.77 -5.28 26.15
N ALA A 665 -35.37 -5.50 24.97
CA ALA A 665 -34.64 -5.57 23.70
C ALA A 665 -33.98 -4.24 23.34
N PHE A 666 -34.68 -3.11 23.53
CA PHE A 666 -34.11 -1.78 23.30
C PHE A 666 -32.94 -1.51 24.26
N ALA A 667 -33.16 -1.68 25.57
CA ALA A 667 -32.15 -1.45 26.59
C ALA A 667 -30.89 -2.30 26.35
N GLU A 668 -31.04 -3.58 26.01
CA GLU A 668 -29.94 -4.45 25.64
C GLU A 668 -29.22 -3.96 24.36
N ALA A 669 -29.97 -3.55 23.33
CA ALA A 669 -29.39 -3.07 22.08
C ALA A 669 -28.55 -1.80 22.25
N VAL A 670 -28.99 -0.88 23.13
CA VAL A 670 -28.31 0.41 23.36
C VAL A 670 -27.19 0.38 24.39
N GLY A 671 -27.02 -0.71 25.13
CA GLY A 671 -25.85 -0.93 26.00
C GLY A 671 -26.15 -1.32 27.45
N ALA A 672 -27.40 -1.58 27.84
CA ALA A 672 -27.70 -2.05 29.19
C ALA A 672 -26.97 -3.36 29.53
N THR A 673 -26.45 -3.46 30.74
CA THR A 673 -25.68 -4.62 31.20
C THR A 673 -26.60 -5.83 31.37
N VAL A 674 -26.38 -6.88 30.58
CA VAL A 674 -27.16 -8.15 30.60
C VAL A 674 -26.33 -9.38 30.98
N GLN A 675 -25.03 -9.20 31.17
CA GLN A 675 -24.08 -10.24 31.55
C GLN A 675 -23.01 -9.66 32.47
N LEU A 676 -22.34 -10.53 33.21
CA LEU A 676 -21.30 -10.11 34.14
C LEU A 676 -20.10 -9.53 33.36
N LYS A 677 -19.68 -8.33 33.73
CA LYS A 677 -18.60 -7.60 33.05
C LYS A 677 -17.23 -8.15 33.48
N ILE A 678 -16.42 -8.53 32.48
CA ILE A 678 -15.01 -8.89 32.66
C ILE A 678 -14.17 -7.68 32.28
N GLU A 679 -13.35 -7.18 33.20
CA GLU A 679 -12.51 -6.01 33.00
C GLU A 679 -11.09 -6.41 32.60
N GLN A 680 -10.45 -5.57 31.78
CA GLN A 680 -9.04 -5.70 31.46
C GLN A 680 -8.20 -4.97 32.52
N GLY A 681 -7.30 -5.70 33.17
CA GLY A 681 -6.32 -5.18 34.13
C GLY A 681 -4.88 -5.32 33.64
N TYR A 682 -3.96 -5.01 34.56
CA TYR A 682 -2.52 -5.12 34.35
C TYR A 682 -1.98 -6.46 34.85
N CYS A 683 -1.05 -7.08 34.10
CA CYS A 683 -0.41 -8.34 34.43
C CYS A 683 0.39 -8.31 35.75
N ARG A 684 0.76 -7.13 36.25
CA ARG A 684 1.45 -6.99 37.55
C ARG A 684 0.65 -7.51 38.75
N GLN A 685 -0.67 -7.61 38.62
CA GLN A 685 -1.57 -8.15 39.63
C GLN A 685 -1.84 -9.65 39.44
N ASN A 686 -1.25 -10.26 38.40
CA ASN A 686 -1.38 -11.68 38.15
C ASN A 686 -0.50 -12.48 39.14
N PRO A 687 -0.99 -13.60 39.70
CA PRO A 687 -0.17 -14.50 40.53
C PRO A 687 1.13 -14.97 39.85
N GLU A 688 1.14 -15.08 38.53
CA GLU A 688 2.29 -15.51 37.72
C GLU A 688 3.11 -14.34 37.14
N TRP A 689 3.04 -13.15 37.75
CA TRP A 689 3.77 -11.97 37.30
C TRP A 689 5.28 -12.19 37.13
N ALA A 690 5.91 -12.98 38.01
CA ALA A 690 7.33 -13.31 37.89
C ALA A 690 7.68 -14.00 36.56
N HIS A 691 6.80 -14.88 36.07
CA HIS A 691 6.94 -15.49 34.76
C HIS A 691 6.64 -14.48 33.64
N LEU A 692 5.50 -13.79 33.72
CA LEU A 692 5.09 -12.82 32.69
C LEU A 692 6.13 -11.72 32.47
N SER A 693 6.69 -11.17 33.55
CA SER A 693 7.67 -10.07 33.51
C SER A 693 9.08 -10.46 33.07
N SER A 694 9.40 -11.77 33.06
CA SER A 694 10.69 -12.30 32.60
C SER A 694 10.88 -12.27 31.08
N VAL A 695 9.88 -11.79 30.33
CA VAL A 695 9.94 -11.61 28.87
C VAL A 695 11.13 -10.72 28.48
N GLY A 696 11.83 -11.11 27.40
CA GLY A 696 13.04 -10.42 26.93
C GLY A 696 12.77 -9.01 26.38
N GLY A 697 13.83 -8.19 26.34
CA GLY A 697 13.83 -6.86 25.71
C GLY A 697 13.98 -5.70 26.69
N ASP A 698 14.80 -4.73 26.30
CA ASP A 698 15.25 -3.61 27.15
C ASP A 698 14.46 -2.31 26.94
N ARG A 699 13.66 -2.21 25.87
CA ARG A 699 12.89 -1.00 25.50
C ARG A 699 11.41 -1.31 25.29
N HIS A 700 10.52 -0.39 25.67
CA HIS A 700 9.06 -0.50 25.50
C HIS A 700 8.58 0.21 24.24
N THR A 701 8.84 -0.39 23.08
CA THR A 701 8.46 0.19 21.78
C THR A 701 7.13 -0.35 21.24
N SER A 702 6.67 -1.52 21.71
CA SER A 702 5.37 -2.11 21.33
C SER A 702 4.80 -2.99 22.45
N PRO A 703 4.56 -2.44 23.66
CA PRO A 703 4.22 -3.24 24.82
C PRO A 703 2.82 -3.86 24.71
N ILE A 704 2.67 -5.06 25.28
CA ILE A 704 1.37 -5.66 25.61
C ILE A 704 1.37 -5.86 27.12
N ASP A 705 0.36 -5.36 27.80
CA ASP A 705 0.11 -5.61 29.23
C ASP A 705 -1.40 -5.79 29.39
N ARG A 706 -1.86 -7.04 29.37
CA ARG A 706 -3.29 -7.38 29.37
C ARG A 706 -3.53 -8.59 30.26
N ASP A 707 -4.32 -8.40 31.30
CA ASP A 707 -4.90 -9.45 32.13
C ASP A 707 -6.40 -9.20 32.27
N TYR A 708 -7.17 -10.17 32.76
CA TYR A 708 -8.62 -10.09 32.85
C TYR A 708 -9.14 -10.58 34.20
N TYR A 709 -10.16 -9.92 34.74
CA TYR A 709 -10.76 -10.25 36.03
C TYR A 709 -12.23 -9.81 36.09
N ILE A 710 -12.98 -10.33 37.06
CA ILE A 710 -14.30 -9.80 37.41
C ILE A 710 -14.14 -8.93 38.66
N PRO A 711 -14.56 -7.65 38.66
CA PRO A 711 -14.45 -6.79 39.84
C PRO A 711 -15.11 -7.42 41.07
N HIS A 712 -14.51 -7.26 42.25
CA HIS A 712 -15.01 -7.74 43.54
C HIS A 712 -15.27 -9.26 43.68
N ILE A 713 -14.96 -10.08 42.67
CA ILE A 713 -15.33 -11.50 42.64
C ILE A 713 -14.73 -12.30 43.80
N GLN A 714 -13.49 -12.02 44.20
CA GLN A 714 -12.85 -12.69 45.34
C GLN A 714 -13.58 -12.43 46.67
N LYS A 715 -14.19 -11.24 46.83
CA LYS A 715 -14.98 -10.88 48.02
C LYS A 715 -16.31 -11.63 48.00
N LEU A 716 -16.98 -11.64 46.84
CA LEU A 716 -18.30 -12.25 46.65
C LEU A 716 -18.25 -13.78 46.79
N LEU A 717 -17.20 -14.42 46.28
CA LEU A 717 -17.05 -15.88 46.36
C LEU A 717 -16.68 -16.42 47.76
N LYS A 718 -16.52 -15.56 48.77
CA LYS A 718 -16.45 -15.99 50.18
C LYS A 718 -17.80 -16.45 50.72
N THR A 719 -18.90 -15.93 50.16
CA THR A 719 -20.28 -16.27 50.51
C THR A 719 -21.08 -16.52 49.23
N PRO A 720 -20.80 -17.64 48.52
CA PRO A 720 -21.44 -17.92 47.23
C PRO A 720 -22.95 -18.18 47.40
N SER A 721 -23.74 -17.68 46.45
CA SER A 721 -25.16 -18.03 46.31
C SER A 721 -25.38 -18.81 45.01
N LEU A 722 -26.53 -19.48 44.89
CA LEU A 722 -26.85 -20.27 43.70
C LEU A 722 -26.98 -19.36 42.45
N GLU A 723 -27.56 -18.17 42.62
CA GLU A 723 -27.74 -17.13 41.61
C GLU A 723 -26.40 -16.58 41.14
N LEU A 724 -25.50 -16.23 42.08
CA LEU A 724 -24.15 -15.75 41.75
C LEU A 724 -23.34 -16.81 41.02
N SER A 725 -23.37 -18.06 41.48
CA SER A 725 -22.69 -19.17 40.82
C SER A 725 -23.25 -19.43 39.42
N ARG A 726 -24.57 -19.31 39.23
CA ARG A 726 -25.21 -19.46 37.92
C ARG A 726 -24.84 -18.33 36.97
N LEU A 727 -24.80 -17.10 37.46
CA LEU A 727 -24.33 -15.94 36.70
C LEU A 727 -22.88 -16.10 36.24
N ILE A 728 -21.97 -16.51 37.14
CA ILE A 728 -20.56 -16.79 36.79
C ILE A 728 -20.49 -17.93 35.79
N TRP A 729 -21.21 -19.04 36.02
CA TRP A 729 -21.23 -20.20 35.14
C TRP A 729 -21.71 -19.86 33.73
N ARG A 730 -22.82 -19.11 33.61
CA ARG A 730 -23.34 -18.62 32.33
C ARG A 730 -22.32 -17.71 31.64
N THR A 731 -21.68 -16.82 32.40
CA THR A 731 -20.66 -15.92 31.88
C THR A 731 -19.51 -16.72 31.28
N ILE A 732 -18.89 -17.64 32.02
CA ILE A 732 -17.73 -18.42 31.53
C ILE A 732 -18.07 -19.38 30.39
N THR A 733 -19.28 -19.95 30.36
CA THR A 733 -19.70 -20.89 29.31
C THR A 733 -20.14 -20.19 28.02
N SER A 734 -20.57 -18.93 28.10
CA SER A 734 -20.98 -18.12 26.94
C SER A 734 -19.82 -17.48 26.17
N LEU A 735 -18.61 -17.46 26.74
CA LEU A 735 -17.44 -16.85 26.09
C LEU A 735 -16.99 -17.68 24.87
N PRO A 736 -16.55 -17.04 23.77
CA PRO A 736 -16.02 -17.75 22.61
C PRO A 736 -14.81 -18.64 22.95
N ALA A 737 -14.67 -19.76 22.24
CA ALA A 737 -13.58 -20.73 22.46
C ALA A 737 -12.17 -20.12 22.32
N GLU A 738 -11.99 -19.16 21.41
CA GLU A 738 -10.71 -18.45 21.20
C GLU A 738 -10.59 -17.15 22.02
N SER A 739 -11.39 -17.00 23.07
CA SER A 739 -11.35 -15.77 23.86
C SER A 739 -10.02 -15.58 24.59
N ASN A 740 -9.49 -14.36 24.53
CA ASN A 740 -8.29 -13.96 25.27
C ASN A 740 -8.53 -13.85 26.78
N TYR A 741 -9.79 -13.89 27.26
CA TYR A 741 -10.12 -13.75 28.69
C TYR A 741 -9.49 -14.83 29.58
N TRP A 742 -9.11 -15.97 29.02
CA TRP A 742 -8.50 -17.09 29.75
C TRP A 742 -7.00 -16.93 30.01
N LYS A 743 -6.33 -15.99 29.32
CA LYS A 743 -4.87 -15.82 29.38
C LYS A 743 -4.47 -14.38 29.61
N ALA A 744 -3.53 -14.17 30.52
CA ALA A 744 -2.76 -12.94 30.62
C ALA A 744 -1.65 -12.94 29.57
N ALA A 745 -1.33 -11.78 28.99
CA ALA A 745 -0.25 -11.62 28.02
C ALA A 745 0.59 -10.38 28.31
N TYR A 746 1.90 -10.58 28.41
CA TYR A 746 2.87 -9.51 28.68
C TYR A 746 4.01 -9.49 27.66
N ARG A 747 4.31 -8.32 27.11
CA ARG A 747 5.37 -8.06 26.13
C ARG A 747 5.96 -6.67 26.33
N ARG A 748 7.28 -6.54 26.15
CA ARG A 748 7.98 -5.23 26.16
C ARG A 748 8.14 -4.64 24.76
N ASN A 749 8.60 -5.45 23.81
CA ASN A 749 8.73 -5.09 22.39
C ASN A 749 8.53 -6.32 21.50
N LEU A 750 8.37 -6.11 20.20
CA LEU A 750 8.08 -7.18 19.25
C LEU A 750 9.20 -8.24 19.19
N SER A 751 10.47 -7.83 19.26
CA SER A 751 11.65 -8.70 19.21
C SER A 751 11.82 -9.60 20.44
N GLY A 752 11.29 -9.20 21.60
CA GLY A 752 11.44 -9.92 22.87
C GLY A 752 10.45 -11.06 23.10
N GLY A 753 9.51 -11.28 22.18
CA GLY A 753 8.44 -12.27 22.33
C GLY A 753 7.31 -11.83 23.26
N THR A 754 6.33 -12.70 23.52
CA THR A 754 5.21 -12.46 24.44
C THR A 754 5.13 -13.63 25.41
N ASN A 755 5.20 -13.36 26.71
CA ASN A 755 4.92 -14.37 27.73
C ASN A 755 3.41 -14.39 28.00
N THR A 756 2.84 -15.58 28.17
CA THR A 756 1.42 -15.76 28.48
C THR A 756 1.25 -16.67 29.69
N ALA A 757 0.27 -16.36 30.54
CA ALA A 757 -0.07 -17.14 31.73
C ALA A 757 -1.60 -17.25 31.86
N ALA A 758 -2.12 -18.00 32.83
CA ALA A 758 -3.56 -17.99 33.10
C ALA A 758 -3.99 -16.58 33.58
N SER A 759 -5.16 -16.10 33.16
CA SER A 759 -5.64 -14.78 33.59
C SER A 759 -6.01 -14.77 35.07
N ARG A 760 -6.07 -13.57 35.67
CA ARG A 760 -6.51 -13.41 37.06
C ARG A 760 -7.90 -13.99 37.29
N LEU A 761 -8.80 -13.84 36.33
CA LEU A 761 -10.12 -14.48 36.29
C LEU A 761 -10.02 -15.99 36.52
N VAL A 762 -9.14 -16.66 35.79
CA VAL A 762 -8.95 -18.11 35.89
C VAL A 762 -8.39 -18.49 37.25
N HIS A 763 -7.37 -17.79 37.74
CA HIS A 763 -6.78 -18.02 39.06
C HIS A 763 -7.81 -17.85 40.19
N GLU A 764 -8.60 -16.78 40.14
CA GLU A 764 -9.63 -16.47 41.14
C GLU A 764 -10.73 -17.54 41.18
N LEU A 765 -11.19 -18.00 40.01
CA LEU A 765 -12.23 -19.02 39.91
C LEU A 765 -11.74 -20.42 40.27
N ARG A 766 -10.47 -20.78 40.01
CA ARG A 766 -9.89 -22.08 40.38
C ARG A 766 -9.77 -22.26 41.90
N VAL A 767 -9.38 -21.20 42.60
CA VAL A 767 -9.11 -21.24 44.04
C VAL A 767 -10.38 -21.15 44.87
N ALA A 768 -11.39 -20.42 44.39
CA ALA A 768 -12.62 -20.19 45.14
C ALA A 768 -13.56 -21.42 45.15
N LYS A 769 -14.27 -21.61 46.28
CA LYS A 769 -15.31 -22.64 46.42
C LYS A 769 -16.67 -22.08 46.01
N TRP A 770 -16.98 -22.12 44.72
CA TRP A 770 -18.18 -21.49 44.18
C TRP A 770 -19.02 -22.40 43.27
N VAL A 771 -18.55 -23.62 42.98
CA VAL A 771 -19.30 -24.56 42.16
C VAL A 771 -20.27 -25.34 43.05
N PRO A 772 -21.60 -25.23 42.86
CA PRO A 772 -22.55 -25.93 43.70
C PRO A 772 -22.53 -27.43 43.42
N GLN A 773 -22.77 -28.22 44.48
CA GLN A 773 -22.98 -29.67 44.42
C GLN A 773 -24.37 -29.98 45.01
N GLY A 774 -24.99 -31.08 44.58
CA GLY A 774 -26.40 -31.43 44.87
C GLY A 774 -26.81 -31.54 46.35
N ASN A 775 -25.86 -31.45 47.28
CA ASN A 775 -26.08 -31.39 48.73
C ASN A 775 -26.15 -29.95 49.30
N GLY A 776 -26.16 -28.92 48.44
CA GLY A 776 -26.14 -27.51 48.86
C GLY A 776 -24.76 -27.00 49.28
N ALA A 777 -23.70 -27.80 49.13
CA ALA A 777 -22.33 -27.37 49.38
C ALA A 777 -21.69 -26.77 48.11
N PHE A 778 -20.80 -25.81 48.31
CA PHE A 778 -19.97 -25.24 47.24
C PHE A 778 -18.54 -25.76 47.33
N VAL A 779 -18.01 -26.27 46.23
CA VAL A 779 -16.65 -26.81 46.12
C VAL A 779 -15.84 -26.02 45.09
N GLY A 780 -14.51 -26.17 45.14
CA GLY A 780 -13.64 -25.64 44.09
C GLY A 780 -13.84 -26.42 42.78
N PRO A 781 -13.67 -25.80 41.60
CA PRO A 781 -13.87 -26.47 40.32
C PRO A 781 -13.09 -27.79 40.17
N GLY A 782 -11.83 -27.84 40.63
CA GLY A 782 -10.99 -29.05 40.59
C GLY A 782 -11.55 -30.27 41.32
N ALA A 783 -12.32 -30.03 42.39
CA ALA A 783 -12.95 -31.06 43.21
C ALA A 783 -14.43 -31.30 42.86
N ALA A 784 -14.98 -30.57 41.87
CA ALA A 784 -16.37 -30.68 41.48
C ALA A 784 -16.64 -31.92 40.61
N SER A 785 -17.78 -32.57 40.85
CA SER A 785 -18.28 -33.66 40.01
C SER A 785 -19.41 -33.16 39.11
N ARG A 786 -19.41 -33.63 37.86
CA ARG A 786 -20.44 -33.31 36.86
C ARG A 786 -21.81 -33.83 37.30
N GLU A 787 -21.84 -35.04 37.87
CA GLU A 787 -23.05 -35.76 38.26
C GLU A 787 -23.81 -35.07 39.40
N LEU A 788 -23.13 -34.18 40.13
CA LEU A 788 -23.67 -33.45 41.28
C LEU A 788 -24.02 -31.99 40.96
N LEU A 789 -23.93 -31.53 39.70
CA LEU A 789 -24.32 -30.17 39.32
C LEU A 789 -25.86 -30.00 39.35
N PRO A 790 -26.40 -28.93 39.97
CA PRO A 790 -27.84 -28.66 39.99
C PRO A 790 -28.35 -28.13 38.63
N GLU A 791 -29.68 -28.08 38.47
CA GLU A 791 -30.32 -27.48 37.28
C GLU A 791 -29.89 -26.01 37.09
N GLY A 792 -29.67 -25.62 35.83
CA GLY A 792 -29.16 -24.28 35.46
C GLY A 792 -27.66 -24.19 35.20
N PHE A 793 -26.91 -25.29 35.33
CA PHE A 793 -25.47 -25.37 35.09
C PHE A 793 -25.13 -26.31 33.91
N PRO A 794 -25.31 -25.85 32.65
CA PRO A 794 -25.01 -26.68 31.48
C PRO A 794 -23.52 -27.04 31.44
N PHE A 795 -23.21 -28.33 31.25
CA PHE A 795 -21.83 -28.84 31.24
C PHE A 795 -21.46 -29.41 29.87
N ASP A 796 -20.40 -28.87 29.29
CA ASP A 796 -19.75 -29.38 28.07
C ASP A 796 -18.24 -29.48 28.31
N SER A 797 -17.69 -30.69 28.18
CA SER A 797 -16.25 -30.95 28.33
C SER A 797 -15.39 -30.26 27.26
N GLY A 798 -15.98 -29.89 26.12
CA GLY A 798 -15.32 -29.12 25.06
C GLY A 798 -15.27 -27.61 25.33
N ASN A 799 -16.01 -27.11 26.33
CA ASN A 799 -16.04 -25.69 26.64
C ASN A 799 -14.72 -25.24 27.27
N LYS A 800 -14.05 -24.29 26.62
CA LYS A 800 -12.73 -23.78 27.05
C LYS A 800 -12.76 -23.10 28.42
N GLY A 801 -13.88 -22.49 28.82
CA GLY A 801 -14.03 -21.92 30.16
C GLY A 801 -14.04 -22.98 31.25
N ILE A 802 -14.76 -24.09 31.02
CA ILE A 802 -14.78 -25.25 31.93
C ILE A 802 -13.41 -25.92 32.00
N SER A 803 -12.71 -26.08 30.87
CA SER A 803 -11.33 -26.57 30.86
C SER A 803 -10.37 -25.60 31.57
N ALA A 804 -10.55 -24.29 31.38
CA ALA A 804 -9.67 -23.26 31.94
C ALA A 804 -9.74 -23.24 33.47
N ILE A 805 -10.91 -23.49 34.08
CA ILE A 805 -11.03 -23.59 35.55
C ILE A 805 -10.65 -24.97 36.10
N GLU A 806 -10.13 -25.89 35.26
CA GLU A 806 -9.67 -27.22 35.68
C GLU A 806 -10.77 -28.04 36.37
N PHE A 807 -12.00 -27.98 35.87
CA PHE A 807 -13.12 -28.72 36.44
C PHE A 807 -12.81 -30.24 36.53
N GLY A 808 -12.93 -30.83 37.72
CA GLY A 808 -12.71 -32.26 37.95
C GLY A 808 -11.25 -32.74 37.89
N TYR A 809 -10.28 -31.83 37.82
CA TYR A 809 -8.84 -32.15 37.71
C TYR A 809 -8.30 -33.00 38.87
N ASP A 810 -8.76 -32.76 40.10
CA ASP A 810 -8.27 -33.46 41.29
C ASP A 810 -8.62 -34.96 41.29
N ALA A 811 -9.70 -35.34 40.59
CA ALA A 811 -10.09 -36.74 40.42
C ALA A 811 -9.19 -37.47 39.41
N TYR A 812 -8.78 -36.79 38.34
CA TYR A 812 -7.92 -37.36 37.29
C TYR A 812 -6.46 -37.55 37.76
N HIS A 813 -5.93 -36.62 38.54
CA HIS A 813 -4.54 -36.68 38.99
C HIS A 813 -4.26 -37.76 40.05
N ARG A 814 -5.23 -38.09 40.92
CA ARG A 814 -5.06 -39.19 41.88
C ARG A 814 -4.86 -40.53 41.18
N THR A 815 -5.62 -40.79 40.11
CA THR A 815 -5.53 -42.03 39.33
C THR A 815 -4.21 -42.10 38.55
N ALA A 816 -3.78 -41.00 37.95
CA ALA A 816 -2.55 -40.95 37.16
C ALA A 816 -1.26 -41.06 38.01
N GLU A 817 -1.28 -40.63 39.27
CA GLU A 817 -0.12 -40.72 40.16
C GLU A 817 0.08 -42.14 40.72
N GLU A 818 -1.00 -42.89 40.94
CA GLU A 818 -0.98 -44.31 41.32
C GLU A 818 -0.38 -45.17 40.18
N ASP A 819 -0.85 -44.97 38.94
CA ASP A 819 -0.35 -45.69 37.75
C ASP A 819 1.13 -45.43 37.46
N ARG A 820 1.62 -44.21 37.77
CA ARG A 820 3.02 -43.82 37.52
C ARG A 820 3.98 -44.45 38.53
N LYS A 821 3.56 -44.58 39.79
CA LYS A 821 4.34 -45.24 40.86
C LYS A 821 4.45 -46.74 40.61
N ASP A 822 3.37 -47.38 40.17
CA ASP A 822 3.37 -48.80 39.82
C ASP A 822 4.20 -49.12 38.57
N ASN A 823 4.16 -48.26 37.55
CA ASN A 823 5.00 -48.44 36.36
C ASN A 823 6.49 -48.27 36.64
N LEU A 824 6.87 -47.38 37.57
CA LEU A 824 8.25 -47.21 38.00
C LEU A 824 8.76 -48.45 38.75
N ALA A 825 7.92 -49.04 39.60
CA ALA A 825 8.25 -50.27 40.33
C ALA A 825 8.43 -51.48 39.40
N LYS A 826 7.52 -51.66 38.42
CA LYS A 826 7.62 -52.72 37.40
C LYS A 826 8.88 -52.60 36.55
N ARG A 827 9.28 -51.38 36.19
CA ARG A 827 10.54 -51.13 35.46
C ARG A 827 11.80 -51.45 36.28
N ALA A 828 11.72 -51.31 37.60
CA ALA A 828 12.81 -51.66 38.53
C ALA A 828 12.81 -53.16 38.92
N GLY A 829 11.88 -53.96 38.38
CA GLY A 829 11.80 -55.40 38.62
C GLY A 829 10.93 -55.81 39.81
N PHE A 830 10.16 -54.89 40.40
CA PHE A 830 9.25 -55.14 41.52
C PHE A 830 7.79 -55.16 41.03
N ALA A 831 6.92 -55.94 41.67
CA ALA A 831 5.53 -56.13 41.23
C ALA A 831 4.69 -54.84 41.36
N ASP A 832 4.92 -54.06 42.41
CA ASP A 832 4.20 -52.83 42.73
C ASP A 832 5.07 -51.81 43.49
N ALA A 833 4.55 -50.59 43.62
CA ALA A 833 5.23 -49.50 44.33
C ALA A 833 5.53 -49.80 45.80
N ALA A 834 4.74 -50.66 46.46
CA ALA A 834 4.95 -51.03 47.86
C ALA A 834 6.12 -52.01 48.03
N GLU A 835 6.35 -52.88 47.06
CA GLU A 835 7.45 -53.84 47.04
C GLU A 835 8.80 -53.16 46.79
N LEU A 836 8.85 -52.20 45.86
CA LEU A 836 10.05 -51.37 45.64
C LEU A 836 10.44 -50.60 46.92
N GLU A 837 9.45 -50.09 47.66
CA GLU A 837 9.72 -49.30 48.86
C GLU A 837 10.12 -50.17 50.07
N ARG A 838 9.63 -51.41 50.15
CA ARG A 838 10.18 -52.42 51.07
C ARG A 838 11.65 -52.74 50.77
N ALA A 839 12.01 -52.90 49.49
CA ALA A 839 13.39 -53.22 49.09
C ALA A 839 14.37 -52.09 49.45
N LYS A 840 13.99 -50.82 49.26
CA LYS A 840 14.81 -49.68 49.68
C LYS A 840 15.02 -49.64 51.20
N ARG A 841 13.99 -49.94 51.99
CA ARG A 841 14.10 -49.99 53.46
C ARG A 841 15.03 -51.11 53.93
N PHE A 842 15.05 -52.25 53.24
CA PHE A 842 15.98 -53.35 53.51
C PHE A 842 17.43 -52.97 53.17
N ALA A 843 17.67 -52.40 51.98
CA ALA A 843 19.01 -51.96 51.55
C ALA A 843 19.62 -50.86 52.44
N ALA A 844 18.80 -50.13 53.20
CA ALA A 844 19.23 -49.08 54.11
C ALA A 844 19.65 -49.59 55.51
N LEU A 845 19.47 -50.88 55.83
CA LEU A 845 19.96 -51.48 57.07
C LEU A 845 21.50 -51.59 57.06
N PRO A 846 22.19 -51.64 58.22
CA PRO A 846 23.63 -51.92 58.28
C PRO A 846 23.96 -53.28 57.64
N VAL A 847 25.11 -53.38 56.95
CA VAL A 847 25.51 -54.60 56.23
C VAL A 847 25.57 -55.83 57.14
N GLU A 848 26.01 -55.65 58.39
CA GLU A 848 26.08 -56.72 59.40
C GLU A 848 24.69 -57.28 59.79
N GLU A 849 23.65 -56.43 59.84
CA GLU A 849 22.26 -56.83 60.11
C GLU A 849 21.60 -57.45 58.87
N GLN A 850 21.95 -56.99 57.66
CA GLN A 850 21.53 -57.63 56.41
C GLN A 850 22.15 -59.05 56.31
N GLU A 851 23.44 -59.21 56.62
CA GLU A 851 24.12 -60.50 56.61
C GLU A 851 23.62 -61.45 57.71
N GLN A 852 23.27 -60.95 58.91
CA GLN A 852 22.59 -61.77 59.94
C GLN A 852 21.20 -62.23 59.48
N PHE A 853 20.40 -61.37 58.84
CA PHE A 853 19.09 -61.73 58.30
C PHE A 853 19.20 -62.81 57.20
N PHE A 854 20.21 -62.72 56.32
CA PHE A 854 20.49 -63.76 55.33
C PHE A 854 21.06 -65.03 55.98
N ALA A 855 21.94 -64.94 56.98
CA ALA A 855 22.50 -66.10 57.69
C ALA A 855 21.43 -66.89 58.47
N GLU A 856 20.48 -66.22 59.12
CA GLU A 856 19.35 -66.87 59.81
C GLU A 856 18.36 -67.52 58.84
N ARG A 857 18.11 -66.90 57.67
CA ARG A 857 17.30 -67.50 56.59
C ARG A 857 18.00 -68.66 55.88
N ASP A 858 19.30 -68.58 55.65
CA ASP A 858 20.09 -69.61 54.99
C ASP A 858 20.28 -70.84 55.90
N HIS A 859 20.30 -70.66 57.23
CA HIS A 859 20.30 -71.77 58.18
C HIS A 859 18.93 -72.47 58.30
N ALA A 860 17.83 -71.73 58.13
CA ALA A 860 16.47 -72.27 58.09
C ALA A 860 16.09 -72.89 56.73
N ALA A 861 16.72 -72.47 55.63
CA ALA A 861 16.50 -72.99 54.28
C ALA A 861 17.29 -74.27 53.93
N ARG A 862 18.29 -74.67 54.74
CA ARG A 862 19.17 -75.84 54.50
C ARG A 862 18.69 -77.17 55.11
N ALA A 863 17.47 -77.26 55.62
CA ALA A 863 16.91 -78.49 56.19
C ALA A 863 16.15 -79.32 55.13
N ALA A 864 16.89 -80.06 54.29
CA ALA A 864 16.31 -81.12 53.46
C ALA A 864 16.44 -82.48 54.17
N ILE A 865 15.31 -83.04 54.60
CA ILE A 865 15.24 -84.37 55.22
C ILE A 865 15.48 -85.44 54.14
N PRO A 866 16.37 -86.43 54.38
CA PRO A 866 16.61 -87.51 53.44
C PRO A 866 15.48 -88.54 53.48
N ASP A 867 14.74 -88.73 52.38
CA ASP A 867 13.81 -89.85 52.19
C ASP A 867 14.15 -90.59 50.90
N ARG A 868 14.56 -91.86 51.02
CA ARG A 868 14.89 -92.72 49.87
C ARG A 868 13.69 -93.62 49.55
N GLY A 869 13.29 -93.69 48.28
CA GLY A 869 12.21 -94.58 47.83
C GLY A 869 12.62 -96.06 47.84
N VAL A 870 11.68 -96.96 48.15
CA VAL A 870 11.90 -98.41 48.18
C VAL A 870 11.50 -99.02 46.84
N ALA A 871 12.45 -99.68 46.15
CA ALA A 871 12.22 -100.20 44.79
C ALA A 871 11.37 -101.50 44.73
N ASN A 872 11.14 -102.18 45.87
CA ASN A 872 10.22 -103.34 45.93
C ASN A 872 9.80 -103.64 47.40
N PRO A 873 8.80 -102.93 47.94
CA PRO A 873 8.45 -102.97 49.37
C PRO A 873 8.09 -104.36 49.91
N GLN A 874 7.38 -105.18 49.12
CA GLN A 874 6.90 -106.50 49.57
C GLN A 874 8.02 -107.51 49.80
N VAL A 875 9.02 -107.54 48.90
CA VAL A 875 10.18 -108.44 49.05
C VAL A 875 11.03 -108.03 50.25
N ARG A 876 11.25 -106.72 50.43
CA ARG A 876 11.99 -106.20 51.59
C ARG A 876 11.29 -106.57 52.89
N THR A 877 9.98 -106.33 52.99
CA THR A 877 9.18 -106.67 54.19
C THR A 877 9.32 -108.16 54.55
N ARG A 878 9.18 -109.06 53.56
CA ARG A 878 9.33 -110.51 53.79
C ARG A 878 10.73 -110.89 54.29
N ASN A 879 11.78 -110.31 53.71
CA ASN A 879 13.15 -110.58 54.13
C ASN A 879 13.41 -110.06 55.55
N VAL A 880 12.91 -108.86 55.87
CA VAL A 880 13.03 -108.29 57.23
C VAL A 880 12.26 -109.14 58.24
N ILE A 881 11.07 -109.67 57.90
CA ILE A 881 10.35 -110.60 58.77
C ILE A 881 11.17 -111.88 59.00
N GLU A 882 11.74 -112.48 57.95
CA GLU A 882 12.56 -113.69 58.06
C GLU A 882 13.83 -113.46 58.89
N GLU A 883 14.47 -112.30 58.74
CA GLU A 883 15.63 -111.88 59.53
C GLU A 883 15.24 -111.60 61.00
N ALA A 884 14.11 -110.91 61.22
CA ALA A 884 13.58 -110.63 62.55
C ALA A 884 13.18 -111.90 63.30
N MET A 885 12.64 -112.93 62.63
CA MET A 885 12.33 -114.22 63.28
C MET A 885 13.60 -114.95 63.74
N ASN A 886 14.72 -114.80 63.02
CA ASN A 886 16.02 -115.36 63.37
C ASN A 886 16.84 -114.46 64.31
N ALA A 887 16.35 -113.26 64.66
CA ALA A 887 17.05 -112.34 65.54
C ALA A 887 17.28 -112.95 66.94
N PRO A 888 18.35 -112.58 67.64
CA PRO A 888 18.65 -113.09 68.96
C PRO A 888 17.60 -112.61 69.99
N ASP A 889 17.18 -113.54 70.86
CA ASP A 889 16.26 -113.26 71.96
C ASP A 889 16.87 -112.25 72.94
N LYS A 890 16.01 -111.37 73.47
CA LYS A 890 16.37 -110.38 74.48
C LYS A 890 16.38 -111.03 75.85
N GLU A 891 17.27 -112.00 76.03
CA GLU A 891 17.52 -112.58 77.35
C GLU A 891 18.24 -111.54 78.23
N SER A 892 17.74 -111.37 79.45
CA SER A 892 18.37 -110.54 80.47
C SER A 892 18.78 -111.43 81.64
N GLU A 893 20.08 -111.69 81.79
CA GLU A 893 20.59 -112.30 83.02
C GLU A 893 20.47 -111.31 84.20
N ILE A 894 19.81 -111.76 85.26
CA ILE A 894 19.60 -110.97 86.48
C ILE A 894 20.77 -111.21 87.45
N ARG A 895 21.64 -110.21 87.63
CA ARG A 895 22.49 -110.03 88.83
C ARG A 895 22.76 -108.55 89.09
N ASP A 896 22.19 -107.99 90.17
CA ASP A 896 22.35 -106.65 90.80
C ASP A 896 22.39 -105.35 89.94
N ARG A 897 22.56 -105.43 88.63
CA ARG A 897 22.09 -104.54 87.57
C ARG A 897 22.04 -105.44 86.33
N SER A 898 20.88 -105.59 85.68
CA SER A 898 20.74 -106.45 84.49
C SER A 898 21.72 -105.99 83.40
N VAL A 899 22.81 -106.74 83.17
CA VAL A 899 23.69 -106.52 82.02
C VAL A 899 23.19 -107.40 80.90
N SER A 900 22.49 -106.77 79.97
CA SER A 900 22.08 -107.35 78.70
C SER A 900 23.29 -107.86 77.90
N VAL A 901 23.44 -109.19 77.78
CA VAL A 901 24.46 -109.80 76.90
C VAL A 901 24.07 -109.54 75.44
N GLY A 902 25.04 -109.19 74.58
CA GLY A 902 24.84 -108.92 73.15
C GLY A 902 24.30 -107.53 72.77
N ARG A 903 24.06 -106.62 73.73
CA ARG A 903 23.51 -105.27 73.45
C ARG A 903 24.43 -104.39 72.60
N GLU A 904 25.73 -104.46 72.86
CA GLU A 904 26.69 -103.51 72.29
C GLU A 904 26.98 -103.80 70.82
N GLU A 905 26.91 -105.07 70.41
CA GLU A 905 27.05 -105.48 69.01
C GLU A 905 25.87 -104.96 68.17
N VAL A 906 24.63 -105.14 68.65
CA VAL A 906 23.42 -104.62 67.98
C VAL A 906 23.43 -103.09 67.89
N LYS A 907 24.02 -102.39 68.88
CA LYS A 907 24.14 -100.93 68.86
C LYS A 907 25.09 -100.43 67.78
N VAL A 908 26.18 -101.14 67.51
CA VAL A 908 27.12 -100.78 66.44
C VAL A 908 26.45 -100.93 65.08
N GLU A 909 25.70 -102.02 64.88
CA GLU A 909 24.90 -102.22 63.66
C GLU A 909 23.82 -101.15 63.50
N ALA A 910 23.13 -100.81 64.59
CA ALA A 910 22.13 -99.74 64.60
C ALA A 910 22.74 -98.37 64.24
N GLU A 911 23.93 -98.03 64.75
CA GLU A 911 24.58 -96.76 64.41
C GLU A 911 24.93 -96.68 62.92
N GLN A 912 25.47 -97.77 62.35
CA GLN A 912 25.78 -97.84 60.93
C GLN A 912 24.51 -97.73 60.07
N TYR A 913 23.44 -98.44 60.44
CA TYR A 913 22.14 -98.35 59.80
C TYR A 913 21.63 -96.90 59.80
N LEU A 914 21.61 -96.25 60.96
CA LEU A 914 21.11 -94.88 61.09
C LEU A 914 21.92 -93.87 60.29
N ARG A 915 23.25 -94.01 60.25
CA ARG A 915 24.12 -93.12 59.46
C ARG A 915 23.87 -93.22 57.95
N GLN A 916 23.44 -94.39 57.47
CA GLN A 916 23.10 -94.56 56.05
C GLN A 916 21.77 -93.89 55.68
N HIS A 917 20.83 -93.85 56.63
CA HIS A 917 19.46 -93.39 56.39
C HIS A 917 19.23 -91.91 56.70
N TYR A 918 19.98 -91.32 57.63
CA TYR A 918 19.71 -89.96 58.14
C TYR A 918 20.79 -88.93 57.83
N ARG A 919 21.57 -89.14 56.76
CA ARG A 919 22.39 -88.07 56.15
C ARG A 919 21.60 -87.31 55.09
N ASN A 920 21.55 -86.00 55.20
CA ASN A 920 20.92 -85.12 54.21
C ASN A 920 21.69 -85.14 52.86
N PRO A 921 21.17 -84.49 51.79
CA PRO A 921 21.84 -84.47 50.49
C PRO A 921 23.26 -83.87 50.50
N ASP A 922 23.54 -82.96 51.43
CA ASP A 922 24.87 -82.36 51.63
C ASP A 922 25.82 -83.26 52.42
N GLY A 923 25.35 -84.46 52.79
CA GLY A 923 26.12 -85.48 53.47
C GLY A 923 26.19 -85.31 54.98
N GLU A 924 25.44 -84.40 55.60
CA GLU A 924 25.45 -84.16 57.04
C GLU A 924 24.40 -84.99 57.79
N MET A 925 24.77 -85.52 58.96
CA MET A 925 23.84 -86.26 59.82
C MET A 925 22.75 -85.36 60.41
N THR A 926 21.53 -85.85 60.39
CA THR A 926 20.35 -85.13 60.89
C THR A 926 19.70 -85.82 62.08
N CYS A 927 19.20 -85.02 63.03
CA CYS A 927 18.41 -85.54 64.14
C CYS A 927 16.95 -85.74 63.70
N GLN A 928 16.39 -86.91 64.02
CA GLN A 928 15.04 -87.29 63.60
C GLN A 928 13.91 -86.44 64.22
N VAL A 929 14.17 -85.66 65.28
CA VAL A 929 13.16 -84.79 65.91
C VAL A 929 13.25 -83.35 65.39
N CYS A 930 14.42 -82.71 65.47
CA CYS A 930 14.54 -81.32 64.96
C CYS A 930 14.69 -81.23 63.44
N LYS A 931 14.92 -82.36 62.75
CA LYS A 931 15.02 -82.45 61.28
C LYS A 931 16.18 -81.60 60.70
N GLY A 932 17.11 -81.17 61.56
CA GLY A 932 18.28 -80.36 61.20
C GLY A 932 19.61 -81.08 61.44
N PRO A 933 20.73 -80.50 60.96
CA PRO A 933 22.06 -81.05 61.19
C PRO A 933 22.39 -81.08 62.68
N LEU A 934 23.26 -82.01 63.07
CA LEU A 934 23.68 -82.18 64.46
C LEU A 934 24.48 -80.96 64.96
N PRO A 935 24.34 -80.59 66.25
CA PRO A 935 24.76 -79.28 66.74
C PRO A 935 26.28 -79.06 66.80
N PHE A 936 27.08 -80.13 66.82
CA PHE A 936 28.54 -80.07 66.83
C PHE A 936 29.17 -81.37 66.30
N LYS A 937 30.46 -81.29 65.97
CA LYS A 937 31.32 -82.41 65.59
C LYS A 937 32.30 -82.68 66.75
N LEU A 938 32.71 -83.94 66.92
CA LEU A 938 33.78 -84.31 67.85
C LEU A 938 35.13 -83.78 67.35
N ASP A 939 36.17 -83.82 68.19
CA ASP A 939 37.52 -83.32 67.85
C ASP A 939 38.13 -84.01 66.61
N ASP A 940 37.65 -85.20 66.26
CA ASP A 940 38.03 -85.95 65.05
C ASP A 940 37.25 -85.53 63.78
N GLY A 941 36.31 -84.60 63.89
CA GLY A 941 35.47 -84.09 62.82
C GLY A 941 34.21 -84.93 62.54
N THR A 942 33.96 -86.02 63.26
CA THR A 942 32.73 -86.82 63.10
C THR A 942 31.53 -86.17 63.79
N GLU A 943 30.34 -86.28 63.20
CA GLU A 943 29.13 -85.69 63.81
C GLU A 943 28.62 -86.55 64.97
N PHE A 944 28.36 -85.89 66.11
CA PHE A 944 27.91 -86.54 67.34
C PHE A 944 26.38 -86.64 67.41
N PHE A 945 25.87 -87.86 67.52
CA PHE A 945 24.47 -88.14 67.90
C PHE A 945 24.39 -89.30 68.89
N GLU A 946 23.24 -89.42 69.54
CA GLU A 946 22.95 -90.51 70.44
C GLU A 946 22.05 -91.56 69.78
N THR A 947 22.48 -92.82 69.83
CA THR A 947 21.70 -93.99 69.39
C THR A 947 20.77 -94.43 70.53
N VAL A 948 19.46 -94.22 70.34
CA VAL A 948 18.42 -94.40 71.38
C VAL A 948 17.50 -95.55 70.99
N GLU A 949 17.34 -96.55 71.87
CA GLU A 949 16.41 -97.67 71.66
C GLU A 949 14.97 -97.15 71.56
N PHE A 950 14.26 -97.52 70.49
CA PHE A 950 12.99 -96.91 70.12
C PHE A 950 11.80 -97.55 70.84
N LEU A 951 11.60 -98.86 70.64
CA LEU A 951 10.54 -99.68 71.24
C LEU A 951 11.14 -100.71 72.22
N PRO A 952 11.29 -100.38 73.51
CA PRO A 952 11.97 -101.26 74.46
C PRO A 952 11.21 -102.56 74.77
N GLU A 953 9.93 -102.65 74.40
CA GLU A 953 9.01 -103.77 74.72
C GLU A 953 9.17 -104.99 73.81
N LEU A 954 9.92 -104.89 72.70
CA LEU A 954 10.14 -106.02 71.78
C LEU A 954 10.97 -107.13 72.44
N ARG A 955 10.63 -108.40 72.15
CA ARG A 955 11.24 -109.58 72.78
C ARG A 955 12.57 -109.99 72.18
N LYS A 956 12.83 -109.66 70.92
CA LYS A 956 14.14 -109.86 70.26
C LYS A 956 14.86 -108.53 70.06
N ARG A 957 16.20 -108.59 69.90
CA ARG A 957 17.02 -107.40 69.65
C ARG A 957 17.11 -107.14 68.14
N HIS A 958 16.41 -106.09 67.70
CA HIS A 958 16.41 -105.64 66.31
C HIS A 958 17.24 -104.36 66.17
N PHE A 959 18.24 -104.33 65.29
CA PHE A 959 19.05 -103.13 65.07
C PHE A 959 18.24 -102.00 64.41
N GLN A 960 17.14 -102.34 63.74
CA GLN A 960 16.18 -101.41 63.15
C GLN A 960 15.33 -100.69 64.22
N ASN A 961 15.43 -101.06 65.50
CA ASN A 961 14.64 -100.48 66.58
C ASN A 961 15.40 -99.39 67.36
N TYR A 962 16.10 -98.50 66.66
CA TYR A 962 16.89 -97.42 67.27
C TYR A 962 16.72 -96.10 66.53
N LEU A 963 16.93 -94.97 67.21
CA LEU A 963 16.84 -93.60 66.66
C LEU A 963 18.17 -92.85 66.77
N ALA A 964 18.42 -91.94 65.83
CA ALA A 964 19.50 -90.96 65.84
C ALA A 964 19.01 -89.59 66.32
N LEU A 965 19.33 -89.23 67.56
CA LEU A 965 18.89 -87.98 68.18
C LEU A 965 20.06 -87.09 68.61
N CYS A 966 19.89 -85.77 68.53
CA CYS A 966 20.85 -84.83 69.14
C CYS A 966 20.75 -84.91 70.67
N PRO A 967 21.77 -84.43 71.43
CA PRO A 967 21.85 -84.62 72.88
C PRO A 967 20.59 -84.14 73.63
N ASN A 968 20.05 -82.99 73.23
CA ASN A 968 18.84 -82.44 73.85
C ASN A 968 17.61 -83.32 73.60
N HIS A 969 17.37 -83.73 72.35
CA HIS A 969 16.19 -84.55 72.04
C HIS A 969 16.33 -85.99 72.54
N SER A 970 17.54 -86.52 72.61
CA SER A 970 17.82 -87.80 73.27
C SER A 970 17.44 -87.75 74.76
N ALA A 971 17.88 -86.71 75.47
CA ALA A 971 17.52 -86.52 76.87
C ALA A 971 16.00 -86.37 77.06
N MET A 972 15.34 -85.59 76.20
CA MET A 972 13.88 -85.46 76.23
C MET A 972 13.18 -86.80 75.98
N TYR A 973 13.64 -87.61 75.02
CA TYR A 973 13.04 -88.90 74.69
C TYR A 973 13.23 -89.93 75.81
N ARG A 974 14.42 -90.02 76.42
CA ARG A 974 14.69 -91.01 77.47
C ARG A 974 14.04 -90.68 78.81
N HIS A 975 13.95 -89.39 79.17
CA HIS A 975 13.59 -88.98 80.53
C HIS A 975 12.25 -88.24 80.62
N ALA A 976 11.71 -87.74 79.51
CA ALA A 976 10.52 -86.89 79.50
C ALA A 976 9.57 -87.21 78.33
N ASN A 977 9.41 -88.49 77.99
CA ASN A 977 8.50 -88.93 76.94
C ASN A 977 7.12 -89.31 77.50
N GLY A 978 6.15 -88.44 77.29
CA GLY A 978 4.75 -88.64 77.70
C GLY A 978 3.99 -89.66 76.86
N SER A 979 4.52 -90.04 75.69
CA SER A 979 3.88 -90.99 74.77
C SER A 979 4.38 -92.43 74.92
N LYS A 980 5.27 -92.71 75.88
CA LYS A 980 6.00 -94.00 75.96
C LYS A 980 5.11 -95.26 75.93
N ALA A 981 3.97 -95.25 76.62
CA ALA A 981 3.11 -96.42 76.75
C ALA A 981 2.23 -96.72 75.52
N ILE A 982 2.16 -95.80 74.55
CA ILE A 982 1.31 -95.92 73.36
C ILE A 982 2.10 -95.87 72.05
N ILE A 983 3.41 -95.65 72.10
CA ILE A 983 4.24 -95.48 70.89
C ILE A 983 4.21 -96.72 69.98
N CYS A 984 4.13 -97.94 70.52
CA CYS A 984 3.99 -99.16 69.71
C CYS A 984 2.72 -99.10 68.83
N ASP A 985 1.56 -98.87 69.43
CA ASP A 985 0.27 -98.73 68.71
C ASP A 985 0.30 -97.58 67.69
N MET A 986 0.97 -96.48 68.05
CA MET A 986 1.10 -95.33 67.16
C MET A 986 1.98 -95.66 65.94
N VAL A 987 3.03 -96.46 66.09
CA VAL A 987 3.88 -96.90 64.97
C VAL A 987 3.12 -97.87 64.06
N GLU A 988 2.38 -98.83 64.59
CA GLU A 988 1.59 -99.78 63.78
C GLU A 988 0.56 -99.05 62.89
N THR A 989 -0.14 -98.08 63.47
CA THR A 989 -1.17 -97.29 62.79
C THR A 989 -0.62 -96.17 61.91
N LEU A 990 0.68 -95.89 61.98
CA LEU A 990 1.28 -94.75 61.27
C LEU A 990 1.22 -94.92 59.74
N THR A 991 0.52 -94.03 59.04
CA THR A 991 0.43 -94.06 57.56
C THR A 991 1.45 -93.16 56.86
N GLY A 992 2.15 -92.30 57.60
CA GLY A 992 3.16 -91.37 57.09
C GLY A 992 4.53 -91.58 57.73
N ASN A 993 5.49 -90.70 57.45
CA ASN A 993 6.86 -90.79 57.97
C ASN A 993 7.05 -90.06 59.30
N GLU A 994 6.03 -89.38 59.84
CA GLU A 994 6.15 -88.55 61.02
C GLU A 994 5.26 -89.07 62.13
N LEU A 995 5.87 -89.46 63.23
CA LEU A 995 5.18 -89.94 64.43
C LEU A 995 5.05 -88.79 65.43
N ASP A 996 3.84 -88.32 65.66
CA ASP A 996 3.56 -87.32 66.70
C ASP A 996 3.83 -87.92 68.09
N VAL A 997 4.61 -87.24 68.92
CA VAL A 997 4.92 -87.66 70.30
C VAL A 997 4.98 -86.45 71.21
N VAL A 998 4.75 -86.67 72.51
CA VAL A 998 4.86 -85.60 73.51
C VAL A 998 6.19 -85.74 74.24
N LEU A 999 7.12 -84.84 73.96
CA LEU A 999 8.43 -84.79 74.63
C LEU A 999 8.54 -83.52 75.48
N ALA A 1000 8.82 -83.68 76.77
CA ALA A 1000 8.87 -82.61 77.76
C ALA A 1000 7.64 -81.68 77.72
N GLN A 1001 6.44 -82.28 77.69
CA GLN A 1001 5.14 -81.59 77.61
C GLN A 1001 4.93 -80.76 76.33
N ARG A 1002 5.68 -81.03 75.26
CA ARG A 1002 5.49 -80.41 73.95
C ARG A 1002 5.18 -81.45 72.90
N ASP A 1003 4.18 -81.16 72.07
CA ASP A 1003 3.86 -81.95 70.89
C ASP A 1003 4.97 -81.73 69.85
N VAL A 1004 5.70 -82.80 69.53
CA VAL A 1004 6.78 -82.83 68.55
C VAL A 1004 6.64 -84.07 67.67
N THR A 1005 7.32 -84.11 66.53
CA THR A 1005 7.26 -85.25 65.60
C THR A 1005 8.60 -85.95 65.50
N ILE A 1006 8.62 -87.29 65.52
CA ILE A 1006 9.78 -88.09 65.15
C ILE A 1006 9.66 -88.49 63.68
N TYR A 1007 10.64 -88.11 62.87
CA TYR A 1007 10.71 -88.51 61.47
C TYR A 1007 11.37 -89.89 61.31
N LEU A 1008 10.66 -90.81 60.66
CA LEU A 1008 11.13 -92.13 60.24
C LEU A 1008 11.17 -92.17 58.71
N SER A 1009 12.35 -92.43 58.12
CA SER A 1009 12.44 -92.62 56.66
C SER A 1009 11.54 -93.77 56.20
N LYS A 1010 11.07 -93.75 54.94
CA LYS A 1010 10.17 -94.81 54.43
C LYS A 1010 10.70 -96.23 54.64
N ILE A 1011 12.01 -96.41 54.48
CA ILE A 1011 12.69 -97.70 54.70
C ILE A 1011 12.62 -98.08 56.17
N HIS A 1012 13.01 -97.17 57.06
CA HIS A 1012 13.05 -97.43 58.50
C HIS A 1012 11.65 -97.69 59.06
N LEU A 1013 10.62 -96.96 58.61
CA LEU A 1013 9.24 -97.23 58.98
C LEU A 1013 8.75 -98.60 58.48
N LEU A 1014 9.11 -98.97 57.25
CA LEU A 1014 8.73 -100.27 56.69
C LEU A 1014 9.43 -101.41 57.44
N ASP A 1015 10.70 -101.25 57.77
CA ASP A 1015 11.48 -102.25 58.50
C ASP A 1015 10.97 -102.42 59.95
N ILE A 1016 10.66 -101.33 60.67
CA ILE A 1016 10.16 -101.43 62.05
C ILE A 1016 8.75 -102.04 62.11
N LYS A 1017 7.90 -101.79 61.10
CA LYS A 1017 6.60 -102.47 61.00
C LYS A 1017 6.74 -103.96 60.69
N ALA A 1018 7.68 -104.34 59.83
CA ALA A 1018 8.00 -105.74 59.56
C ALA A 1018 8.51 -106.46 60.82
N VAL A 1019 9.31 -105.77 61.64
CA VAL A 1019 9.76 -106.27 62.94
C VAL A 1019 8.59 -106.47 63.90
N LEU A 1020 7.65 -105.53 63.98
CA LEU A 1020 6.44 -105.67 64.80
C LEU A 1020 5.56 -106.84 64.33
N GLU A 1021 5.40 -107.02 63.01
CA GLU A 1021 4.66 -108.16 62.44
C GLU A 1021 5.32 -109.50 62.78
N ALA A 1022 6.66 -109.60 62.68
CA ALA A 1022 7.39 -110.79 63.08
C ALA A 1022 7.24 -111.11 64.58
N GLU A 1023 7.36 -110.09 65.44
CA GLU A 1023 7.21 -110.20 66.90
C GLU A 1023 5.81 -110.67 67.32
N ALA A 1024 4.76 -110.22 66.62
CA ALA A 1024 3.38 -110.63 66.87
C ALA A 1024 3.12 -112.12 66.54
N THR A 1025 3.89 -112.72 65.62
CA THR A 1025 3.76 -114.14 65.24
C THR A 1025 4.55 -115.11 66.12
N LEU A 1026 5.42 -114.61 67.00
CA LEU A 1026 6.16 -115.44 67.94
C LEU A 1026 5.16 -116.07 68.95
N PRO A 1027 5.30 -117.37 69.30
CA PRO A 1027 4.41 -118.02 70.26
C PRO A 1027 4.24 -117.17 71.54
N PRO A 1028 3.04 -117.17 72.14
CA PRO A 1028 2.88 -116.62 73.48
C PRO A 1028 3.84 -117.35 74.40
N ASP A 1029 4.41 -116.60 75.34
CA ASP A 1029 5.43 -117.11 76.23
C ASP A 1029 4.96 -118.42 76.87
N ALA A 1030 5.59 -119.51 76.46
CA ALA A 1030 5.42 -120.82 77.07
C ALA A 1030 6.17 -120.83 78.42
N GLU A 1031 5.77 -119.95 79.33
CA GLU A 1031 5.99 -120.00 80.78
C GLU A 1031 4.74 -119.44 81.49
N ASP A 1032 3.60 -120.12 81.32
CA ASP A 1032 2.48 -120.15 82.28
C ASP A 1032 1.95 -121.61 82.38
N GLU A 1033 2.86 -122.57 82.63
CA GLU A 1033 2.59 -123.92 83.16
C GLU A 1033 3.66 -124.30 84.23
N ASN A 1034 3.76 -123.49 85.28
CA ASN A 1034 4.09 -123.84 86.68
C ASN A 1034 4.17 -122.52 87.45
N ALA A 1035 3.00 -121.91 87.61
CA ALA A 1035 2.72 -120.83 88.54
C ALA A 1035 1.20 -120.82 88.69
N ALA A 1036 0.55 -121.70 89.46
CA ALA A 1036 1.00 -122.53 90.60
C ALA A 1036 2.50 -122.65 90.89
#